data_AF-A0A960NI32-F1
#
_entry.id   AF-A0A960NI32-F1
#
_cell.length_a   1.000
_cell.length_b   1.000
_cell.length_c   1.000
_cell.angle_alpha   90.00
_cell.angle_beta   90.00
_cell.angle_gamma   90.00
#
_symmetry.space_group_name_H-M   'P 1'
#
loop_
_entity.id
_entity.type
_entity.pdbx_description
1 polymer ?
#
loop_
_entity_poly.entity_id
_entity_poly.type
_entity_poly.pdbx_seq_one_letter_code
_entity_poly.pdbx_strand_id
1 'polypeptide(L)'
;MMRKVGWMVMVLGGLWMPSTHADWGVWDAGVFVDLNSAGLTYINAFDFDGAYLGDFVTAEGETLVLHGGEIKTYKNSGSDVTGGSFWYRVYQQGTTPGGFNQIGLNFQADLTTPGDQLWWSITNNINVLAGLTQPGTYEIEVWTEAYGTNPIDTKYFSNNGANFKATFTYNIPVLTVNGLNANYTTTKFFVNELEGDSFPVTAVFRPNASGPLTDVELFHNVNRRDLATQHWTNGSEVVEEGIYPRPGNSITKGMTNTYFIAQPMTTNIPGVEYSLTLPANKTGAYRLTARYRVQGNTNWFWYTGIGQGRRDHAVVVSPQASRDIVMYEINTLNIKATGTLESQRSTFVDLWDGPGSDPNKPGWNLGYARALGINWLWFQPIHPYGVDGRHLSAADIDARAGVTTPGDGADTWLWNGGAPYYDENYPYALGSPYAVKNFWEIEPRMSKANTREGGMQEFTNFVDAADGEGVSIMLDAAFNHTAWDVELGALGVEYWSTNATSATEIRDVEARFFSKLDAYDQRATGSGDIAPAPDRYDFGKWLDVKDVHFGRYAALVPNGGDSGRYNNEEDWFDYSQFDEITRNVWAYFGAYVPYWLEKTGHPAGTPPEDHARGIDGLRCDFGQGLPPQAWEYIINRARSIKWSFVFMAETLDGGAPPYRSNRHFDILNENIIFALKGAGNTTAYRSILEERRSSFGQGLVLLNTVSHDEANYVDPWEAVIRYGVVSSVDGSPMLFAGQELGLSEKYGYDLMEINFGKHIPHFKTFNSMMPLWLDGDFGNDQLFPVYSGINRARNQSPALRSSNRYFLNPIDLGGAYEAIFSVAKYEHPNGSPATSDVVFAFMNLDRNNTQGTNFNVNIDANGSNLFGIKPGRTYNVRNLAAYTGIDPNRDQYWLWGNGFSGSQILSSGIGVGLNPVPVTTGGWTNAPFEAQYLKLYDVTAPSAPGSAPVALNLVGNYVVSNAVTFAWAPVTDAEGLIPGYWVTIDINGSLSTQYVTTASIEVPAADGALVTVQVRAANPNQTSQVSSLGPVSSIVRLLHPGEDFDADGIPSADELVA
;
A
#
# COMPACT_ATOMS: atom_id res chain seq x y z
N MET A 1 48.66 10.02 -34.98
CA MET A 1 49.46 11.26 -35.19
C MET A 1 50.54 11.32 -34.12
N MET A 2 51.74 11.78 -34.48
CA MET A 2 52.95 12.03 -33.66
C MET A 2 53.85 10.85 -33.25
N ARG A 3 55.03 10.83 -33.90
CA ARG A 3 56.31 10.21 -33.52
C ARG A 3 56.99 10.98 -32.36
N LYS A 4 57.83 10.29 -31.56
CA LYS A 4 59.22 10.66 -31.14
C LYS A 4 59.76 9.55 -30.22
N VAL A 5 60.72 8.72 -30.64
CA VAL A 5 62.21 8.90 -30.68
C VAL A 5 62.86 8.91 -29.29
N GLY A 6 63.79 7.96 -29.07
CA GLY A 6 64.80 8.04 -28.01
C GLY A 6 65.53 6.71 -27.77
N TRP A 7 66.53 6.39 -28.61
CA TRP A 7 67.50 5.32 -28.36
C TRP A 7 68.52 5.75 -27.29
N MET A 8 68.90 4.85 -26.38
CA MET A 8 70.24 4.88 -25.77
C MET A 8 70.72 3.45 -25.52
N VAL A 9 71.85 3.12 -26.14
CA VAL A 9 72.58 1.85 -26.04
C VAL A 9 73.53 1.94 -24.85
N MET A 10 73.53 0.93 -23.98
CA MET A 10 74.72 0.49 -23.25
C MET A 10 74.84 -1.02 -23.38
N VAL A 11 75.94 -1.45 -23.95
CA VAL A 11 76.39 -2.84 -24.08
C VAL A 11 77.59 -2.98 -23.13
N LEU A 12 77.47 -3.86 -22.12
CA LEU A 12 78.45 -4.90 -21.73
C LEU A 12 78.32 -5.30 -20.26
N GLY A 13 78.24 -6.62 -20.06
CA GLY A 13 78.90 -7.26 -18.93
C GLY A 13 77.98 -7.86 -17.88
N GLY A 14 77.45 -9.06 -18.14
CA GLY A 14 76.76 -9.83 -17.12
C GLY A 14 76.56 -11.27 -17.55
N LEU A 15 77.51 -12.12 -17.19
CA LEU A 15 77.48 -13.58 -17.12
C LEU A 15 76.55 -14.33 -18.08
N TRP A 16 77.18 -15.05 -19.01
CA TRP A 16 76.61 -16.23 -19.67
C TRP A 16 76.39 -17.32 -18.61
N MET A 17 75.25 -17.25 -17.90
CA MET A 17 74.69 -18.42 -17.25
C MET A 17 73.96 -19.21 -18.35
N PRO A 18 74.19 -20.51 -18.51
CA PRO A 18 73.29 -21.31 -19.32
C PRO A 18 71.91 -21.18 -18.67
N SER A 19 70.94 -20.58 -19.37
CA SER A 19 69.55 -20.84 -19.05
C SER A 19 69.38 -22.34 -19.28
N THR A 20 69.37 -23.11 -18.19
CA THR A 20 68.75 -24.42 -18.20
C THR A 20 67.34 -24.17 -18.76
N HIS A 21 67.11 -24.61 -20.00
CA HIS A 21 65.74 -24.65 -20.52
C HIS A 21 64.93 -25.40 -19.47
N ALA A 22 63.79 -24.83 -19.06
CA ALA A 22 62.94 -25.50 -18.08
C ALA A 22 62.66 -26.93 -18.59
N ASP A 23 62.66 -27.91 -17.70
CA ASP A 23 62.54 -29.31 -18.10
C ASP A 23 61.21 -29.61 -18.84
N TRP A 24 60.20 -28.77 -18.60
CA TRP A 24 58.95 -28.68 -19.33
C TRP A 24 58.27 -27.32 -19.11
N GLY A 25 57.29 -26.94 -19.94
CA GLY A 25 56.54 -25.70 -19.79
C GLY A 25 55.45 -25.46 -20.86
N VAL A 26 54.74 -24.33 -20.75
CA VAL A 26 53.71 -23.90 -21.73
C VAL A 26 54.30 -22.81 -22.61
N TRP A 27 54.15 -22.92 -23.93
CA TRP A 27 54.65 -21.94 -24.89
C TRP A 27 53.56 -21.29 -25.74
N ASP A 28 52.37 -21.90 -25.79
CA ASP A 28 51.20 -21.33 -26.46
C ASP A 28 49.92 -21.76 -25.74
N ALA A 29 48.89 -20.91 -25.80
CA ALA A 29 47.57 -21.19 -25.26
C ALA A 29 46.50 -20.45 -26.07
N GLY A 30 45.25 -20.90 -25.95
CA GLY A 30 44.13 -20.24 -26.61
C GLY A 30 42.77 -20.68 -26.10
N VAL A 31 41.72 -20.09 -26.67
CA VAL A 31 40.32 -20.26 -26.27
C VAL A 31 39.52 -20.75 -27.47
N PHE A 32 38.60 -21.68 -27.22
CA PHE A 32 37.60 -22.11 -28.20
C PHE A 32 36.24 -21.49 -27.90
N VAL A 33 35.72 -20.72 -28.85
CA VAL A 33 34.40 -20.06 -28.76
C VAL A 33 33.55 -20.36 -29.99
N ASP A 34 32.24 -20.40 -29.83
CA ASP A 34 31.26 -20.40 -30.92
C ASP A 34 30.33 -19.19 -30.75
N LEU A 35 30.26 -18.36 -31.79
CA LEU A 35 29.47 -17.14 -31.83
C LEU A 35 28.22 -17.40 -32.68
N ASN A 36 27.03 -17.36 -32.08
CA ASN A 36 25.75 -17.52 -32.78
C ASN A 36 25.64 -18.80 -33.62
N SER A 37 26.22 -19.90 -33.14
CA SER A 37 26.25 -21.18 -33.86
C SER A 37 26.89 -21.08 -35.26
N ALA A 38 27.79 -20.11 -35.48
CA ALA A 38 28.54 -19.95 -36.72
C ALA A 38 29.65 -21.01 -36.86
N GLY A 39 29.95 -21.74 -35.78
CA GLY A 39 30.92 -22.82 -35.74
C GLY A 39 32.09 -22.52 -34.81
N LEU A 40 32.77 -23.59 -34.38
CA LEU A 40 33.85 -23.53 -33.41
C LEU A 40 35.07 -22.75 -33.95
N THR A 41 35.46 -21.70 -33.23
CA THR A 41 36.58 -20.82 -33.56
C THR A 41 37.66 -20.91 -32.49
N TYR A 42 38.91 -21.10 -32.91
CA TYR A 42 40.09 -21.00 -32.05
C TYR A 42 40.65 -19.57 -32.07
N ILE A 43 40.87 -18.99 -30.90
CA ILE A 43 41.51 -17.67 -30.72
C ILE A 43 42.74 -17.86 -29.85
N ASN A 44 43.91 -17.46 -30.35
CA ASN A 44 45.14 -17.48 -29.56
C ASN A 44 45.00 -16.57 -28.33
N ALA A 45 45.59 -16.92 -27.19
CA ALA A 45 45.45 -16.14 -25.96
C ALA A 45 45.89 -14.68 -26.10
N PHE A 46 46.92 -14.38 -26.91
CA PHE A 46 47.33 -12.99 -27.16
C PHE A 46 46.36 -12.23 -28.07
N ASP A 47 45.73 -12.91 -29.03
CA ASP A 47 44.70 -12.31 -29.90
C ASP A 47 43.36 -12.17 -29.18
N PHE A 48 43.13 -12.98 -28.14
CA PHE A 48 41.98 -12.88 -27.25
C PHE A 48 42.09 -11.65 -26.33
N ASP A 49 43.31 -11.27 -25.95
CA ASP A 49 43.55 -10.10 -25.07
C ASP A 49 43.22 -8.78 -25.78
N GLY A 50 42.23 -8.08 -25.25
CA GLY A 50 41.66 -6.87 -25.84
C GLY A 50 40.67 -7.11 -26.99
N ALA A 51 40.30 -8.36 -27.29
CA ALA A 51 39.35 -8.66 -28.35
C ALA A 51 37.92 -8.16 -28.02
N TYR A 52 37.16 -7.81 -29.05
CA TYR A 52 35.71 -7.58 -28.94
C TYR A 52 34.98 -8.71 -29.67
N LEU A 53 34.24 -9.53 -28.92
CA LEU A 53 33.57 -10.75 -29.40
C LEU A 53 32.20 -10.48 -30.01
N GLY A 54 31.66 -9.25 -29.87
CA GLY A 54 30.44 -8.80 -30.53
C GLY A 54 29.38 -8.21 -29.60
N ASP A 55 28.28 -7.79 -30.21
CA ASP A 55 27.05 -7.37 -29.56
C ASP A 55 26.07 -8.55 -29.54
N PHE A 56 25.52 -8.86 -28.37
CA PHE A 56 24.59 -9.96 -28.15
C PHE A 56 23.26 -9.47 -27.58
N VAL A 57 22.17 -10.10 -28.00
CA VAL A 57 20.79 -9.68 -27.77
C VAL A 57 19.95 -10.86 -27.31
N THR A 58 19.37 -10.79 -26.09
CA THR A 58 18.66 -11.94 -25.49
C THR A 58 17.42 -12.38 -26.27
N ALA A 59 16.78 -11.48 -27.01
CA ALA A 59 15.52 -11.76 -27.66
C ALA A 59 15.66 -12.69 -28.88
N GLU A 60 16.85 -12.74 -29.49
CA GLU A 60 17.06 -13.43 -30.78
C GLU A 60 17.66 -14.83 -30.64
N GLY A 61 17.81 -15.32 -29.40
CA GLY A 61 18.41 -16.63 -29.14
C GLY A 61 19.90 -16.69 -29.47
N GLU A 62 20.55 -15.52 -29.53
CA GLU A 62 21.99 -15.40 -29.75
C GLU A 62 22.77 -16.14 -28.66
N THR A 63 23.93 -16.68 -29.04
CA THR A 63 24.76 -17.51 -28.17
C THR A 63 26.21 -17.07 -28.26
N LEU A 64 26.87 -17.05 -27.10
CA LEU A 64 28.32 -16.96 -27.00
C LEU A 64 28.76 -18.17 -26.18
N VAL A 65 29.15 -19.23 -26.87
CA VAL A 65 29.45 -20.52 -26.25
C VAL A 65 30.95 -20.66 -26.06
N LEU A 66 31.38 -20.82 -24.82
CA LEU A 66 32.74 -21.16 -24.44
C LEU A 66 32.89 -22.68 -24.36
N HIS A 67 33.72 -23.23 -25.24
CA HIS A 67 33.92 -24.68 -25.35
C HIS A 67 35.10 -25.19 -24.53
N GLY A 68 36.08 -24.33 -24.24
CA GLY A 68 37.25 -24.64 -23.42
C GLY A 68 38.50 -23.93 -23.92
N GLY A 69 39.66 -24.47 -23.56
CA GLY A 69 40.97 -23.91 -23.94
C GLY A 69 41.91 -24.92 -24.56
N GLU A 70 43.01 -24.40 -25.10
CA GLU A 70 44.17 -25.15 -25.60
C GLU A 70 45.42 -24.72 -24.84
N ILE A 71 46.33 -25.65 -24.58
CA ILE A 71 47.73 -25.35 -24.28
C ILE A 71 48.63 -26.21 -25.16
N LYS A 72 49.72 -25.61 -25.63
CA LYS A 72 50.85 -26.33 -26.21
C LYS A 72 52.03 -26.25 -25.25
N THR A 73 52.57 -27.42 -24.95
CA THR A 73 53.65 -27.58 -24.00
C THR A 73 54.90 -28.12 -24.66
N TYR A 74 56.04 -27.95 -24.00
CA TYR A 74 57.32 -28.59 -24.36
C TYR A 74 57.82 -29.41 -23.17
N LYS A 75 58.59 -30.48 -23.42
CA LYS A 75 59.30 -31.27 -22.39
C LYS A 75 60.61 -31.83 -22.91
N ASN A 76 61.55 -32.12 -22.01
CA ASN A 76 62.75 -32.90 -22.32
C ASN A 76 62.54 -34.41 -22.10
N SER A 77 63.54 -35.24 -22.40
CA SER A 77 63.42 -36.71 -22.28
C SER A 77 63.30 -37.25 -20.84
N GLY A 78 63.54 -36.42 -19.82
CA GLY A 78 63.51 -36.81 -18.40
C GLY A 78 62.26 -36.36 -17.63
N SER A 79 61.37 -35.62 -18.29
CA SER A 79 60.24 -34.93 -17.68
C SER A 79 58.99 -35.11 -18.52
N ASP A 80 57.81 -34.97 -17.89
CA ASP A 80 56.53 -35.10 -18.57
C ASP A 80 55.53 -34.04 -18.13
N VAL A 81 54.65 -33.64 -19.06
CA VAL A 81 53.43 -32.88 -18.75
C VAL A 81 52.31 -33.90 -18.60
N THR A 82 51.59 -33.83 -17.49
CA THR A 82 50.61 -34.84 -17.08
C THR A 82 49.17 -34.33 -17.12
N GLY A 83 48.97 -33.03 -17.36
CA GLY A 83 47.66 -32.43 -17.48
C GLY A 83 47.73 -30.90 -17.56
N GLY A 84 46.56 -30.28 -17.66
CA GLY A 84 46.42 -28.85 -17.53
C GLY A 84 44.97 -28.45 -17.28
N SER A 85 44.77 -27.17 -16.94
CA SER A 85 43.46 -26.59 -16.70
C SER A 85 43.32 -25.25 -17.40
N PHE A 86 42.14 -25.00 -17.93
CA PHE A 86 41.71 -23.71 -18.44
C PHE A 86 40.76 -23.07 -17.43
N TRP A 87 41.06 -21.85 -17.04
CA TRP A 87 40.31 -21.11 -16.05
C TRP A 87 39.63 -19.92 -16.71
N TYR A 88 38.35 -19.71 -16.42
CA TYR A 88 37.60 -18.57 -16.95
C TYR A 88 36.67 -17.95 -15.91
N ARG A 89 36.38 -16.67 -16.07
CA ARG A 89 35.28 -15.98 -15.39
C ARG A 89 34.68 -14.92 -16.31
N VAL A 90 33.42 -14.57 -16.04
CA VAL A 90 32.69 -13.55 -16.80
C VAL A 90 32.12 -12.54 -15.81
N TYR A 91 32.32 -11.26 -16.05
CA TYR A 91 31.84 -10.19 -15.18
C TYR A 91 31.61 -8.89 -15.95
N GLN A 92 30.77 -8.00 -15.43
CA GLN A 92 30.48 -6.72 -16.06
C GLN A 92 31.63 -5.74 -15.83
N GLN A 93 32.00 -4.95 -16.84
CA GLN A 93 33.03 -3.90 -16.67
C GLN A 93 32.64 -2.94 -15.54
N GLY A 94 33.61 -2.62 -14.68
CA GLY A 94 33.41 -1.74 -13.51
C GLY A 94 32.86 -2.44 -12.26
N THR A 95 32.58 -3.75 -12.30
CA THR A 95 32.19 -4.54 -11.12
C THR A 95 33.36 -5.34 -10.54
N THR A 96 33.26 -5.75 -9.28
CA THR A 96 34.27 -6.62 -8.65
C THR A 96 34.15 -8.05 -9.23
N PRO A 97 35.20 -8.60 -9.89
CA PRO A 97 35.13 -9.93 -10.49
C PRO A 97 34.99 -11.06 -9.45
N GLY A 98 34.14 -12.04 -9.73
CA GLY A 98 34.01 -13.26 -8.93
C GLY A 98 35.19 -14.24 -9.09
N GLY A 99 35.05 -15.43 -8.50
CA GLY A 99 36.01 -16.53 -8.63
C GLY A 99 36.07 -17.11 -10.05
N PHE A 100 37.16 -17.81 -10.35
CA PHE A 100 37.33 -18.51 -11.63
C PHE A 100 36.66 -19.90 -11.61
N ASN A 101 36.10 -20.29 -12.74
CA ASN A 101 35.64 -21.64 -13.04
C ASN A 101 36.75 -22.42 -13.75
N GLN A 102 36.83 -23.73 -13.53
CA GLN A 102 37.87 -24.60 -14.07
C GLN A 102 37.31 -25.53 -15.15
N ILE A 103 38.07 -25.72 -16.22
CA ILE A 103 37.87 -26.75 -17.24
C ILE A 103 39.16 -27.57 -17.35
N GLY A 104 39.07 -28.87 -17.14
CA GLY A 104 40.22 -29.78 -17.33
C GLY A 104 40.59 -29.93 -18.81
N LEU A 105 41.88 -29.91 -19.11
CA LEU A 105 42.42 -30.11 -20.45
C LEU A 105 42.95 -31.53 -20.60
N ASN A 106 42.53 -32.22 -21.67
CA ASN A 106 42.93 -33.60 -21.93
C ASN A 106 44.11 -33.65 -22.90
N PHE A 107 44.96 -34.67 -22.77
CA PHE A 107 46.03 -34.96 -23.72
C PHE A 107 45.45 -35.35 -25.07
N GLN A 108 46.01 -34.82 -26.15
CA GLN A 108 45.41 -34.97 -27.48
C GLN A 108 46.40 -35.52 -28.50
N ALA A 109 47.61 -34.95 -28.56
CA ALA A 109 48.68 -35.48 -29.41
C ALA A 109 50.06 -35.02 -28.94
N ASP A 110 51.08 -35.81 -29.26
CA ASP A 110 52.45 -35.31 -29.36
C ASP A 110 52.60 -34.52 -30.68
N LEU A 111 53.33 -33.41 -30.65
CA LEU A 111 53.56 -32.54 -31.79
C LEU A 111 54.81 -32.96 -32.57
N THR A 112 55.01 -32.36 -33.75
CA THR A 112 56.09 -32.73 -34.68
C THR A 112 57.50 -32.53 -34.11
N THR A 113 57.64 -31.65 -33.12
CA THR A 113 58.88 -31.46 -32.37
C THR A 113 58.91 -32.47 -31.22
N PRO A 114 59.92 -33.35 -31.13
CA PRO A 114 60.00 -34.33 -30.05
C PRO A 114 59.93 -33.68 -28.66
N GLY A 115 58.93 -34.05 -27.87
CA GLY A 115 58.67 -33.52 -26.53
C GLY A 115 57.56 -32.46 -26.47
N ASP A 116 57.15 -31.88 -27.59
CA ASP A 116 56.05 -30.94 -27.58
C ASP A 116 54.70 -31.68 -27.55
N GLN A 117 53.74 -31.20 -26.76
CA GLN A 117 52.44 -31.84 -26.56
C GLN A 117 51.31 -30.84 -26.71
N LEU A 118 50.16 -31.33 -27.19
CA LEU A 118 48.92 -30.59 -27.33
C LEU A 118 47.88 -31.10 -26.34
N TRP A 119 47.28 -30.16 -25.61
CA TRP A 119 46.20 -30.42 -24.66
C TRP A 119 45.05 -29.47 -24.91
N TRP A 120 43.83 -29.98 -25.05
CA TRP A 120 42.65 -29.14 -25.24
C TRP A 120 41.37 -29.82 -24.77
N SER A 121 40.32 -29.02 -24.61
CA SER A 121 38.95 -29.45 -24.35
C SER A 121 37.99 -28.57 -25.16
N ILE A 122 37.10 -29.19 -25.94
CA ILE A 122 36.12 -28.49 -26.81
C ILE A 122 34.69 -29.02 -26.69
N THR A 123 34.47 -29.97 -25.79
CA THR A 123 33.17 -30.62 -25.64
C THR A 123 32.26 -29.91 -24.64
N ASN A 124 32.76 -28.91 -23.92
CA ASN A 124 31.91 -28.09 -23.04
C ASN A 124 31.00 -27.21 -23.89
N ASN A 125 29.81 -26.90 -23.39
CA ASN A 125 28.84 -26.04 -24.07
C ASN A 125 28.37 -24.94 -23.11
N ILE A 126 29.28 -24.05 -22.73
CA ILE A 126 29.03 -23.04 -21.71
C ILE A 126 28.55 -21.77 -22.41
N ASN A 127 27.24 -21.57 -22.53
CA ASN A 127 26.69 -20.32 -23.05
C ASN A 127 26.86 -19.20 -22.01
N VAL A 128 27.82 -18.30 -22.23
CA VAL A 128 28.16 -17.26 -21.25
C VAL A 128 27.07 -16.19 -21.13
N LEU A 129 26.12 -16.13 -22.08
CA LEU A 129 24.98 -15.20 -22.02
C LEU A 129 23.87 -15.67 -21.08
N ALA A 130 23.76 -16.99 -20.85
CA ALA A 130 22.62 -17.60 -20.16
C ALA A 130 22.47 -17.18 -18.68
N GLY A 131 23.51 -16.62 -18.07
CA GLY A 131 23.50 -16.10 -16.70
C GLY A 131 23.46 -14.58 -16.58
N LEU A 132 23.39 -13.85 -17.70
CA LEU A 132 23.49 -12.38 -17.70
C LEU A 132 22.09 -11.75 -17.65
N THR A 133 21.89 -10.84 -16.69
CA THR A 133 20.58 -10.21 -16.41
C THR A 133 20.59 -8.69 -16.56
N GLN A 134 21.75 -8.08 -16.79
CA GLN A 134 21.91 -6.62 -16.92
C GLN A 134 22.48 -6.26 -18.29
N PRO A 135 22.03 -5.17 -18.92
CA PRO A 135 22.65 -4.71 -20.15
C PRO A 135 24.03 -4.11 -19.84
N GLY A 136 24.99 -4.27 -20.76
CA GLY A 136 26.28 -3.62 -20.67
C GLY A 136 27.42 -4.39 -21.33
N THR A 137 28.63 -3.86 -21.18
CA THR A 137 29.86 -4.51 -21.65
C THR A 137 30.39 -5.45 -20.58
N TYR A 138 30.58 -6.70 -20.96
CA TYR A 138 31.10 -7.78 -20.12
C TYR A 138 32.51 -8.16 -20.56
N GLU A 139 33.31 -8.60 -19.60
CA GLU A 139 34.65 -9.16 -19.80
C GLU A 139 34.62 -10.67 -19.58
N ILE A 140 35.24 -11.41 -20.50
CA ILE A 140 35.63 -12.81 -20.31
C ILE A 140 37.13 -12.80 -20.02
N GLU A 141 37.49 -13.19 -18.80
CA GLU A 141 38.88 -13.26 -18.36
C GLU A 141 39.31 -14.73 -18.25
N VAL A 142 40.47 -15.05 -18.82
CA VAL A 142 40.96 -16.42 -18.95
C VAL A 142 42.45 -16.54 -18.64
N TRP A 143 42.85 -17.70 -18.14
CA TRP A 143 44.25 -18.13 -18.04
C TRP A 143 44.33 -19.66 -18.01
N THR A 144 45.53 -20.22 -18.22
CA THR A 144 45.73 -21.67 -18.21
C THR A 144 46.90 -22.08 -17.33
N GLU A 145 46.87 -23.32 -16.87
CA GLU A 145 48.01 -23.97 -16.21
C GLU A 145 48.26 -25.37 -16.76
N ALA A 146 49.49 -25.83 -16.60
CA ALA A 146 49.95 -27.17 -16.92
C ALA A 146 50.66 -27.79 -15.71
N TYR A 147 50.48 -29.10 -15.53
CA TYR A 147 51.11 -29.89 -14.46
C TYR A 147 52.16 -30.82 -15.05
N GLY A 148 53.26 -31.04 -14.34
CA GLY A 148 54.32 -31.93 -14.79
C GLY A 148 55.09 -32.58 -13.65
N THR A 149 56.09 -33.40 -13.99
CA THR A 149 56.63 -34.42 -13.08
C THR A 149 58.06 -34.22 -12.60
N ASN A 150 58.98 -33.71 -13.42
CA ASN A 150 60.39 -33.52 -13.03
C ASN A 150 60.91 -32.15 -13.49
N PRO A 151 61.04 -31.16 -12.58
CA PRO A 151 60.46 -31.17 -11.24
C PRO A 151 58.92 -31.25 -11.29
N ILE A 152 58.31 -31.78 -10.23
CA ILE A 152 56.87 -31.69 -10.01
C ILE A 152 56.56 -30.21 -9.79
N ASP A 153 55.88 -29.58 -10.73
CA ASP A 153 55.61 -28.14 -10.71
C ASP A 153 54.30 -27.82 -11.45
N THR A 154 53.83 -26.58 -11.34
CA THR A 154 52.71 -26.04 -12.12
C THR A 154 53.18 -24.82 -12.89
N LYS A 155 53.00 -24.84 -14.21
CA LYS A 155 53.36 -23.71 -15.09
C LYS A 155 52.11 -22.97 -15.53
N TYR A 156 52.15 -21.65 -15.40
CA TYR A 156 51.03 -20.77 -15.73
C TYR A 156 51.27 -20.07 -17.07
N PHE A 157 50.20 -19.92 -17.84
CA PHE A 157 50.13 -19.05 -19.00
C PHE A 157 49.02 -18.04 -18.74
N SER A 158 49.39 -16.92 -18.13
CA SER A 158 48.47 -15.97 -17.48
C SER A 158 48.84 -14.51 -17.73
N ASN A 159 49.48 -14.20 -18.88
CA ASN A 159 49.90 -12.84 -19.22
C ASN A 159 50.69 -12.15 -18.08
N ASN A 160 51.70 -12.83 -17.53
CA ASN A 160 52.47 -12.36 -16.36
C ASN A 160 51.62 -12.05 -15.11
N GLY A 161 50.50 -12.74 -14.93
CA GLY A 161 49.55 -12.55 -13.82
C GLY A 161 48.43 -11.54 -14.10
N ALA A 162 48.42 -10.89 -15.27
CA ALA A 162 47.34 -9.99 -15.68
C ALA A 162 46.11 -10.72 -16.29
N ASN A 163 46.28 -11.99 -16.67
CA ASN A 163 45.34 -12.82 -17.43
C ASN A 163 45.02 -12.23 -18.82
N PHE A 164 44.31 -13.00 -19.65
CA PHE A 164 43.87 -12.57 -20.99
C PHE A 164 42.39 -12.20 -20.95
N LYS A 165 42.00 -11.08 -21.54
CA LYS A 165 40.63 -10.55 -21.43
C LYS A 165 40.02 -10.19 -22.78
N ALA A 166 38.83 -10.69 -23.07
CA ALA A 166 38.02 -10.23 -24.20
C ALA A 166 36.73 -9.56 -23.70
N THR A 167 36.12 -8.71 -24.53
CA THR A 167 34.88 -7.99 -24.21
C THR A 167 33.74 -8.37 -25.14
N PHE A 168 32.51 -8.27 -24.68
CA PHE A 168 31.31 -8.32 -25.51
C PHE A 168 30.23 -7.43 -24.90
N THR A 169 29.28 -6.98 -25.71
CA THR A 169 28.12 -6.24 -25.20
C THR A 169 26.92 -7.16 -25.12
N TYR A 170 26.17 -7.09 -24.03
CA TYR A 170 24.92 -7.81 -23.86
C TYR A 170 23.77 -6.81 -23.70
N ASN A 171 22.78 -6.87 -24.59
CA ASN A 171 21.65 -5.96 -24.65
C ASN A 171 20.35 -6.71 -24.35
N ILE A 172 19.59 -6.22 -23.36
CA ILE A 172 18.28 -6.74 -22.98
C ILE A 172 17.20 -5.67 -23.25
N PRO A 173 15.93 -6.04 -23.48
CA PRO A 173 14.90 -5.02 -23.66
C PRO A 173 14.68 -4.29 -22.33
N VAL A 174 14.50 -2.97 -22.39
CA VAL A 174 14.26 -2.13 -21.20
C VAL A 174 12.87 -1.53 -21.27
N LEU A 175 12.07 -1.74 -20.24
CA LEU A 175 10.78 -1.08 -20.05
C LEU A 175 10.83 -0.29 -18.75
N THR A 176 10.42 0.98 -18.80
CA THR A 176 10.16 1.79 -17.61
C THR A 176 8.73 2.30 -17.59
N VAL A 177 8.16 2.44 -16.40
CA VAL A 177 6.83 3.01 -16.16
C VAL A 177 6.99 4.16 -15.17
N ASN A 178 6.62 5.38 -15.57
CA ASN A 178 6.84 6.61 -14.80
C ASN A 178 8.29 6.76 -14.30
N GLY A 179 9.25 6.30 -15.12
CA GLY A 179 10.68 6.33 -14.79
C GLY A 179 11.18 5.15 -13.96
N LEU A 180 10.30 4.34 -13.36
CA LEU A 180 10.68 3.12 -12.63
C LEU A 180 10.96 1.97 -13.59
N ASN A 181 12.00 1.16 -13.33
CA ASN A 181 12.24 -0.08 -14.07
C ASN A 181 11.03 -1.00 -13.92
N ALA A 182 10.48 -1.53 -15.01
CA ALA A 182 9.23 -2.30 -14.99
C ALA A 182 9.34 -3.71 -14.37
N ASN A 183 10.55 -4.24 -14.18
CA ASN A 183 10.73 -5.62 -13.73
C ASN A 183 10.24 -5.79 -12.30
N TYR A 184 9.04 -6.36 -12.15
CA TYR A 184 8.46 -6.70 -10.84
C TYR A 184 8.24 -5.51 -9.91
N THR A 185 8.14 -4.30 -10.46
CA THR A 185 7.83 -3.07 -9.70
C THR A 185 6.34 -2.75 -9.75
N THR A 186 5.93 -1.78 -8.93
CA THR A 186 4.53 -1.35 -8.84
C THR A 186 4.42 0.16 -8.85
N THR A 187 3.45 0.69 -9.59
CA THR A 187 2.99 2.08 -9.46
C THR A 187 1.60 2.13 -8.84
N LYS A 188 1.37 3.08 -7.93
CA LYS A 188 0.12 3.21 -7.17
C LYS A 188 -0.52 4.57 -7.45
N PHE A 189 -1.83 4.57 -7.65
CA PHE A 189 -2.65 5.76 -7.79
C PHE A 189 -3.86 5.68 -6.88
N PHE A 190 -4.39 6.84 -6.49
CA PHE A 190 -5.61 6.95 -5.68
C PHE A 190 -6.55 7.87 -6.42
N VAL A 191 -7.70 7.35 -6.86
CA VAL A 191 -8.66 8.08 -7.70
C VAL A 191 -10.02 8.14 -7.04
N ASN A 192 -10.69 9.26 -7.21
CA ASN A 192 -12.14 9.35 -7.13
C ASN A 192 -12.72 9.37 -8.55
N GLU A 193 -13.43 8.31 -8.94
CA GLU A 193 -13.98 8.19 -10.29
C GLU A 193 -15.10 9.20 -10.56
N LEU A 194 -15.79 9.69 -9.53
CA LEU A 194 -16.85 10.70 -9.66
C LEU A 194 -16.31 12.09 -9.94
N GLU A 195 -15.14 12.41 -9.39
CA GLU A 195 -14.44 13.69 -9.64
C GLU A 195 -13.65 13.67 -10.96
N GLY A 196 -13.60 12.52 -11.64
CA GLY A 196 -12.89 12.37 -12.90
C GLY A 196 -11.37 12.35 -12.74
N ASP A 197 -10.86 11.95 -11.57
CA ASP A 197 -9.43 11.83 -11.31
C ASP A 197 -8.74 10.93 -12.35
N SER A 198 -7.60 11.39 -12.86
CA SER A 198 -6.85 10.66 -13.87
C SER A 198 -5.36 10.95 -13.76
N PHE A 199 -4.56 9.92 -13.56
CA PHE A 199 -3.11 10.03 -13.47
C PHE A 199 -2.41 9.39 -14.67
N PRO A 200 -1.30 9.96 -15.17
CA PRO A 200 -0.58 9.39 -16.30
C PRO A 200 0.25 8.16 -15.91
N VAL A 201 0.11 7.09 -16.70
CA VAL A 201 0.99 5.91 -16.71
C VAL A 201 1.82 5.98 -17.99
N THR A 202 3.02 6.53 -17.90
CA THR A 202 3.93 6.71 -19.03
C THR A 202 4.89 5.53 -19.12
N ALA A 203 4.67 4.65 -20.10
CA ALA A 203 5.56 3.55 -20.42
C ALA A 203 6.58 3.99 -21.48
N VAL A 204 7.87 3.72 -21.23
CA VAL A 204 8.95 3.91 -22.21
C VAL A 204 9.62 2.57 -22.42
N PHE A 205 9.59 2.09 -23.66
CA PHE A 205 10.11 0.80 -24.06
C PHE A 205 11.26 0.96 -25.05
N ARG A 206 12.38 0.28 -24.77
CA ARG A 206 13.54 0.15 -25.63
C ARG A 206 13.71 -1.33 -25.97
N PRO A 207 13.14 -1.78 -27.10
CA PRO A 207 13.36 -3.13 -27.61
C PRO A 207 14.85 -3.37 -27.87
N ASN A 208 15.30 -4.61 -27.72
CA ASN A 208 16.63 -5.03 -28.13
C ASN A 208 16.50 -5.89 -29.39
N ALA A 209 16.47 -5.25 -30.56
CA ALA A 209 16.38 -5.94 -31.86
C ALA A 209 17.62 -5.67 -32.70
N SER A 210 18.12 -6.70 -33.39
CA SER A 210 19.21 -6.58 -34.37
C SER A 210 18.73 -6.08 -35.74
N GLY A 211 17.43 -6.25 -36.03
CA GLY A 211 16.78 -5.88 -37.29
C GLY A 211 15.70 -4.79 -37.16
N PRO A 212 15.20 -4.26 -38.29
CA PRO A 212 14.14 -3.24 -38.29
C PRO A 212 12.87 -3.73 -37.60
N LEU A 213 12.30 -2.88 -36.75
CA LEU A 213 11.05 -3.16 -36.03
C LEU A 213 9.84 -2.89 -36.92
N THR A 214 8.85 -3.79 -36.88
CA THR A 214 7.58 -3.67 -37.64
C THR A 214 6.40 -3.28 -36.78
N ASP A 215 6.33 -3.82 -35.57
CA ASP A 215 5.34 -3.45 -34.56
C ASP A 215 6.03 -3.33 -33.20
N VAL A 216 5.65 -2.32 -32.42
CA VAL A 216 6.03 -2.15 -31.01
C VAL A 216 4.78 -1.77 -30.24
N GLU A 217 4.40 -2.61 -29.28
CA GLU A 217 3.12 -2.52 -28.59
C GLU A 217 3.30 -2.62 -27.08
N LEU A 218 2.50 -1.83 -26.37
CA LEU A 218 2.25 -2.01 -24.95
C LEU A 218 1.11 -3.02 -24.78
N PHE A 219 1.27 -3.99 -23.89
CA PHE A 219 0.26 -5.00 -23.58
C PHE A 219 -0.17 -4.87 -22.11
N HIS A 220 -1.44 -4.57 -21.86
CA HIS A 220 -1.91 -4.24 -20.51
C HIS A 220 -3.41 -4.48 -20.34
N ASN A 221 -3.89 -4.41 -19.10
CA ASN A 221 -5.33 -4.38 -18.76
C ASN A 221 -5.74 -3.12 -17.96
N VAL A 222 -4.88 -2.10 -17.86
CA VAL A 222 -5.18 -0.80 -17.19
C VAL A 222 -6.53 -0.23 -17.65
N ASN A 223 -7.40 0.11 -16.68
CA ASN A 223 -8.80 0.58 -16.82
C ASN A 223 -9.78 -0.42 -17.46
N ARG A 224 -9.47 -1.72 -17.48
CA ARG A 224 -10.32 -2.75 -18.13
C ARG A 224 -10.97 -3.71 -17.15
N ARG A 225 -11.09 -3.34 -15.87
CA ARG A 225 -11.74 -4.17 -14.83
C ARG A 225 -13.15 -4.64 -15.21
N ASP A 226 -13.91 -3.84 -15.96
CA ASP A 226 -15.28 -4.15 -16.38
C ASP A 226 -15.36 -5.32 -17.39
N LEU A 227 -14.21 -5.78 -17.91
CA LEU A 227 -14.12 -6.94 -18.78
C LEU A 227 -13.57 -8.19 -18.07
N ALA A 228 -13.32 -8.11 -16.76
CA ALA A 228 -12.83 -9.26 -15.99
C ALA A 228 -13.84 -10.42 -16.00
N THR A 229 -15.15 -10.12 -16.01
CA THR A 229 -16.25 -11.10 -16.07
C THR A 229 -16.76 -11.36 -17.49
N GLN A 230 -16.12 -10.76 -18.50
CA GLN A 230 -16.47 -11.02 -19.89
C GLN A 230 -16.12 -12.47 -20.23
N HIS A 231 -17.05 -13.20 -20.84
CA HIS A 231 -16.82 -14.58 -21.23
C HIS A 231 -16.15 -14.69 -22.62
N TRP A 232 -15.30 -15.70 -22.77
CA TRP A 232 -14.77 -16.14 -24.05
C TRP A 232 -14.67 -17.67 -24.11
N THR A 233 -14.54 -18.20 -25.34
CA THR A 233 -14.47 -19.65 -25.57
C THR A 233 -13.03 -20.10 -25.77
N ASN A 234 -12.52 -20.93 -24.86
CA ASN A 234 -11.22 -21.59 -24.97
C ASN A 234 -11.43 -23.07 -25.34
N GLY A 235 -11.23 -23.43 -26.61
CA GLY A 235 -11.57 -24.76 -27.10
C GLY A 235 -13.09 -25.01 -27.01
N SER A 236 -13.53 -25.92 -26.14
CA SER A 236 -14.94 -26.22 -25.87
C SER A 236 -15.48 -25.54 -24.60
N GLU A 237 -14.62 -24.89 -23.82
CA GLU A 237 -14.97 -24.33 -22.50
C GLU A 237 -15.29 -22.84 -22.61
N VAL A 238 -16.24 -22.35 -21.81
CA VAL A 238 -16.59 -20.94 -21.69
C VAL A 238 -16.10 -20.44 -20.33
N VAL A 239 -15.28 -19.39 -20.32
CA VAL A 239 -14.60 -18.90 -19.13
C VAL A 239 -14.54 -17.38 -19.13
N GLU A 240 -14.53 -16.78 -17.94
CA GLU A 240 -14.30 -15.35 -17.77
C GLU A 240 -12.85 -14.96 -18.08
N GLU A 241 -12.65 -13.85 -18.79
CA GLU A 241 -11.33 -13.39 -19.23
C GLU A 241 -10.39 -13.02 -18.07
N GLY A 242 -10.92 -12.67 -16.91
CA GLY A 242 -10.12 -12.42 -15.70
C GLY A 242 -9.60 -13.69 -15.03
N ILE A 243 -10.30 -14.82 -15.18
CA ILE A 243 -9.85 -16.13 -14.65
C ILE A 243 -8.82 -16.74 -15.61
N TYR A 244 -9.16 -16.82 -16.89
CA TYR A 244 -8.28 -17.36 -17.92
C TYR A 244 -8.20 -16.37 -19.06
N PRO A 245 -7.20 -15.47 -19.08
CA PRO A 245 -7.02 -14.50 -20.15
C PRO A 245 -6.73 -15.16 -21.49
N ARG A 246 -7.16 -14.52 -22.59
CA ARG A 246 -6.79 -14.99 -23.94
C ARG A 246 -5.27 -15.00 -24.10
N PRO A 247 -4.70 -15.97 -24.85
CA PRO A 247 -3.26 -15.98 -25.12
C PRO A 247 -2.81 -14.65 -25.73
N GLY A 248 -1.79 -14.01 -25.14
CA GLY A 248 -1.37 -12.65 -25.54
C GLY A 248 -1.07 -12.52 -27.05
N ASN A 249 -0.46 -13.54 -27.65
CA ASN A 249 -0.16 -13.57 -29.10
C ASN A 249 -1.41 -13.57 -30.00
N SER A 250 -2.58 -13.96 -29.48
CA SER A 250 -3.85 -13.96 -30.21
C SER A 250 -4.56 -12.60 -30.20
N ILE A 251 -4.21 -11.72 -29.26
CA ILE A 251 -4.78 -10.38 -29.14
C ILE A 251 -4.09 -9.46 -30.14
N THR A 252 -4.87 -8.89 -31.07
CA THR A 252 -4.37 -7.97 -32.11
C THR A 252 -4.76 -6.54 -31.77
N LYS A 253 -4.06 -5.54 -32.33
CA LYS A 253 -4.31 -4.10 -32.07
C LYS A 253 -5.75 -3.59 -32.34
N GLY A 254 -6.57 -4.34 -33.06
CA GLY A 254 -7.98 -4.01 -33.33
C GLY A 254 -8.96 -4.61 -32.32
N MET A 255 -8.52 -5.49 -31.42
CA MET A 255 -9.37 -6.11 -30.41
C MET A 255 -9.52 -5.19 -29.21
N THR A 256 -10.68 -4.56 -29.09
CA THR A 256 -11.00 -3.61 -28.01
C THR A 256 -12.01 -4.16 -26.99
N ASN A 257 -12.47 -5.40 -27.16
CA ASN A 257 -13.42 -6.07 -26.27
C ASN A 257 -12.80 -7.32 -25.64
N THR A 258 -11.59 -7.16 -25.13
CA THR A 258 -10.80 -8.16 -24.40
C THR A 258 -10.25 -7.54 -23.12
N TYR A 259 -10.04 -8.35 -22.07
CA TYR A 259 -9.58 -7.89 -20.77
C TYR A 259 -8.16 -7.29 -20.84
N PHE A 260 -7.24 -7.99 -21.52
CA PHE A 260 -5.97 -7.40 -21.96
C PHE A 260 -6.09 -6.80 -23.36
N ILE A 261 -5.35 -5.73 -23.63
CA ILE A 261 -5.28 -5.06 -24.93
C ILE A 261 -3.82 -4.89 -25.34
N ALA A 262 -3.58 -4.90 -26.66
CA ALA A 262 -2.32 -4.52 -27.26
C ALA A 262 -2.47 -3.16 -27.96
N GLN A 263 -1.70 -2.16 -27.54
CA GLN A 263 -1.75 -0.81 -28.08
C GLN A 263 -0.41 -0.41 -28.71
N PRO A 264 -0.39 0.09 -29.96
CA PRO A 264 0.83 0.59 -30.59
C PRO A 264 1.47 1.72 -29.79
N MET A 265 2.80 1.67 -29.66
CA MET A 265 3.58 2.74 -29.02
C MET A 265 4.05 3.77 -30.05
N THR A 266 4.21 5.02 -29.63
CA THR A 266 4.73 6.10 -30.46
C THR A 266 6.26 6.07 -30.46
N THR A 267 6.88 6.23 -31.62
CA THR A 267 8.34 6.29 -31.75
C THR A 267 8.89 7.60 -31.19
N ASN A 268 9.72 7.51 -30.15
CA ASN A 268 10.52 8.64 -29.66
C ASN A 268 11.82 8.76 -30.46
N ILE A 269 12.49 7.61 -30.65
CA ILE A 269 13.72 7.46 -31.43
C ILE A 269 13.52 6.26 -32.37
N PRO A 270 13.51 6.44 -33.71
CA PRO A 270 13.30 5.36 -34.66
C PRO A 270 14.20 4.15 -34.41
N GLY A 271 13.57 2.98 -34.24
CA GLY A 271 14.27 1.72 -34.00
C GLY A 271 14.83 1.52 -32.59
N VAL A 272 14.75 2.52 -31.71
CA VAL A 272 15.46 2.50 -30.41
C VAL A 272 14.51 2.68 -29.22
N GLU A 273 13.60 3.65 -29.28
CA GLU A 273 12.80 4.02 -28.13
C GLU A 273 11.37 4.39 -28.54
N TYR A 274 10.42 3.84 -27.79
CA TYR A 274 9.00 4.02 -28.00
C TYR A 274 8.32 4.38 -26.68
N SER A 275 7.24 5.16 -26.72
CA SER A 275 6.47 5.50 -25.54
C SER A 275 4.96 5.43 -25.76
N LEU A 276 4.24 5.22 -24.67
CA LEU A 276 2.78 5.34 -24.60
C LEU A 276 2.39 5.83 -23.21
N THR A 277 1.54 6.86 -23.14
CA THR A 277 0.95 7.35 -21.90
C THR A 277 -0.51 6.92 -21.84
N LEU A 278 -0.86 6.14 -20.82
CA LEU A 278 -2.24 5.73 -20.52
C LEU A 278 -2.80 6.60 -19.39
N PRO A 279 -4.10 6.91 -19.37
CA PRO A 279 -4.73 7.38 -18.15
C PRO A 279 -4.88 6.22 -17.16
N ALA A 280 -4.73 6.47 -15.87
CA ALA A 280 -5.21 5.62 -14.79
C ALA A 280 -6.35 6.36 -14.08
N ASN A 281 -7.58 5.99 -14.44
CA ASN A 281 -8.80 6.67 -14.00
C ASN A 281 -9.91 5.71 -13.57
N LYS A 282 -9.62 4.41 -13.54
CA LYS A 282 -10.52 3.37 -13.07
C LYS A 282 -9.81 2.50 -12.04
N THR A 283 -10.34 2.44 -10.82
CA THR A 283 -9.83 1.57 -9.75
C THR A 283 -9.70 0.12 -10.21
N GLY A 284 -8.68 -0.59 -9.73
CA GLY A 284 -8.41 -1.97 -10.11
C GLY A 284 -6.95 -2.37 -9.88
N ALA A 285 -6.70 -3.67 -10.03
CA ALA A 285 -5.37 -4.27 -10.00
C ALA A 285 -4.98 -4.69 -11.42
N TYR A 286 -3.95 -4.06 -11.97
CA TYR A 286 -3.60 -4.19 -13.38
C TYR A 286 -2.14 -4.61 -13.58
N ARG A 287 -1.86 -5.20 -14.74
CA ARG A 287 -0.54 -5.56 -15.23
C ARG A 287 -0.24 -4.89 -16.56
N LEU A 288 1.05 -4.61 -16.78
CA LEU A 288 1.55 -3.98 -17.98
C LEU A 288 2.91 -4.57 -18.36
N THR A 289 3.06 -4.91 -19.63
CA THR A 289 4.31 -5.30 -20.28
C THR A 289 4.37 -4.75 -21.71
N ALA A 290 5.42 -5.07 -22.45
CA ALA A 290 5.61 -4.65 -23.83
C ALA A 290 6.03 -5.82 -24.73
N ARG A 291 5.77 -5.68 -26.03
CA ARG A 291 6.17 -6.64 -27.06
C ARG A 291 6.53 -5.95 -28.36
N TYR A 292 7.29 -6.64 -29.21
CA TYR A 292 7.68 -6.13 -30.52
C TYR A 292 7.87 -7.24 -31.55
N ARG A 293 7.89 -6.85 -32.83
CA ARG A 293 8.18 -7.72 -33.98
C ARG A 293 9.32 -7.16 -34.81
N VAL A 294 10.17 -8.07 -35.28
CA VAL A 294 11.28 -7.78 -36.19
C VAL A 294 10.88 -8.13 -37.61
N GLN A 295 11.29 -7.31 -38.58
CA GLN A 295 11.01 -7.53 -39.99
C GLN A 295 11.44 -8.93 -40.44
N GLY A 296 10.56 -9.65 -41.13
CA GLY A 296 10.81 -11.02 -41.59
C GLY A 296 10.54 -12.10 -40.53
N ASN A 297 10.22 -11.73 -39.29
CA ASN A 297 9.84 -12.65 -38.23
C ASN A 297 8.37 -12.42 -37.80
N THR A 298 7.57 -13.49 -37.79
CA THR A 298 6.15 -13.42 -37.42
C THR A 298 5.91 -13.53 -35.91
N ASN A 299 6.92 -13.91 -35.14
CA ASN A 299 6.82 -14.13 -33.70
C ASN A 299 6.88 -12.81 -32.94
N TRP A 300 6.14 -12.75 -31.83
CA TRP A 300 6.27 -11.66 -30.87
C TRP A 300 7.46 -11.91 -29.95
N PHE A 301 8.27 -10.89 -29.76
CA PHE A 301 9.28 -10.82 -28.71
C PHE A 301 8.69 -10.01 -27.55
N TRP A 302 8.78 -10.55 -26.34
CA TRP A 302 8.19 -9.95 -25.14
C TRP A 302 9.29 -9.38 -24.26
N TYR A 303 8.99 -8.25 -23.61
CA TYR A 303 9.81 -7.75 -22.50
C TYR A 303 9.86 -8.78 -21.37
N THR A 304 8.69 -9.27 -20.97
CA THR A 304 8.51 -10.29 -19.95
C THR A 304 9.02 -11.65 -20.44
N GLY A 305 9.82 -12.31 -19.61
CA GLY A 305 10.38 -13.62 -19.87
C GLY A 305 10.89 -14.23 -18.56
N ILE A 306 10.17 -15.22 -18.03
CA ILE A 306 10.47 -15.84 -16.72
C ILE A 306 11.88 -16.45 -16.72
N GLY A 307 12.25 -17.18 -17.78
CA GLY A 307 13.60 -17.73 -17.95
C GLY A 307 14.71 -16.68 -18.12
N GLN A 308 14.35 -15.40 -18.24
CA GLN A 308 15.26 -14.25 -18.38
C GLN A 308 15.13 -13.29 -17.17
N GLY A 309 14.36 -13.67 -16.13
CA GLY A 309 14.20 -12.92 -14.89
C GLY A 309 13.42 -11.59 -15.01
N ARG A 310 12.71 -11.36 -16.13
CA ARG A 310 11.92 -10.13 -16.35
C ARG A 310 10.42 -10.41 -16.21
N ARG A 311 9.78 -9.69 -15.30
CA ARG A 311 8.36 -9.80 -14.93
C ARG A 311 7.61 -8.53 -15.26
N ASP A 312 6.29 -8.63 -15.29
CA ASP A 312 5.40 -7.50 -15.59
C ASP A 312 5.47 -6.40 -14.51
N HIS A 313 5.16 -5.18 -14.92
CA HIS A 313 4.91 -4.07 -14.01
C HIS A 313 3.46 -4.13 -13.51
N ALA A 314 3.26 -3.93 -12.22
CA ALA A 314 1.93 -3.82 -11.64
C ALA A 314 1.49 -2.35 -11.57
N VAL A 315 0.23 -2.09 -11.91
CA VAL A 315 -0.42 -0.78 -11.76
C VAL A 315 -1.63 -0.98 -10.86
N VAL A 316 -1.57 -0.43 -9.65
CA VAL A 316 -2.68 -0.51 -8.70
C VAL A 316 -3.34 0.86 -8.60
N VAL A 317 -4.61 0.90 -8.97
CA VAL A 317 -5.44 2.11 -8.88
C VAL A 317 -6.43 1.87 -7.74
N SER A 318 -6.18 2.50 -6.61
CA SER A 318 -6.99 2.36 -5.40
C SER A 318 -8.07 3.45 -5.35
N PRO A 319 -9.24 3.19 -4.74
CA PRO A 319 -10.20 4.24 -4.44
C PRO A 319 -9.60 5.22 -3.43
N GLN A 320 -9.82 6.53 -3.62
CA GLN A 320 -9.29 7.54 -2.70
C GLN A 320 -9.72 7.30 -1.24
N ALA A 321 -10.92 6.73 -1.03
CA ALA A 321 -11.46 6.37 0.27
C ALA A 321 -10.52 5.47 1.10
N SER A 322 -9.61 4.70 0.48
CA SER A 322 -8.63 3.89 1.22
C SER A 322 -7.67 4.73 2.08
N ARG A 323 -7.47 6.01 1.74
CA ARG A 323 -6.65 6.96 2.52
C ARG A 323 -7.41 7.59 3.69
N ASP A 324 -8.73 7.47 3.69
CA ASP A 324 -9.61 8.16 4.62
C ASP A 324 -9.99 7.30 5.83
N ILE A 325 -9.58 6.04 5.82
CA ILE A 325 -9.93 5.03 6.80
C ILE A 325 -9.37 5.38 8.18
N VAL A 326 -10.27 5.40 9.17
CA VAL A 326 -10.03 5.31 10.61
C VAL A 326 -10.85 4.12 11.10
N MET A 327 -10.16 3.01 11.35
CA MET A 327 -10.77 1.70 11.50
C MET A 327 -10.99 1.32 12.96
N TYR A 328 -12.05 0.56 13.22
CA TYR A 328 -12.30 -0.11 14.48
C TYR A 328 -12.58 -1.59 14.23
N GLU A 329 -11.75 -2.48 14.80
CA GLU A 329 -11.96 -3.92 14.71
C GLU A 329 -13.06 -4.37 15.68
N ILE A 330 -14.00 -5.20 15.23
CA ILE A 330 -15.17 -5.62 16.02
C ILE A 330 -15.47 -7.10 15.89
N ASN A 331 -15.82 -7.70 17.03
CA ASN A 331 -16.49 -8.99 17.10
C ASN A 331 -17.93 -8.79 17.60
N THR A 332 -18.91 -9.12 16.76
CA THR A 332 -20.34 -8.92 17.03
C THR A 332 -20.82 -9.56 18.32
N LEU A 333 -20.26 -10.72 18.71
CA LEU A 333 -20.72 -11.48 19.87
C LEU A 333 -20.25 -10.89 21.20
N ASN A 334 -19.11 -10.18 21.21
CA ASN A 334 -18.42 -9.75 22.43
C ASN A 334 -18.63 -8.26 22.76
N ILE A 335 -18.71 -7.39 21.75
CA ILE A 335 -18.62 -5.93 21.90
C ILE A 335 -19.65 -5.31 22.89
N LYS A 336 -20.88 -5.83 22.90
CA LYS A 336 -21.95 -5.46 23.86
C LYS A 336 -22.40 -6.64 24.73
N ALA A 337 -21.56 -7.66 24.88
CA ALA A 337 -21.87 -8.78 25.75
C ALA A 337 -21.86 -8.34 27.22
N THR A 338 -22.72 -8.94 28.04
CA THR A 338 -22.82 -8.63 29.48
C THR A 338 -22.27 -9.75 30.36
N GLY A 339 -21.62 -10.76 29.77
CA GLY A 339 -21.02 -11.89 30.45
C GLY A 339 -20.66 -13.02 29.49
N THR A 340 -20.31 -14.19 30.03
CA THR A 340 -19.74 -15.34 29.29
C THR A 340 -20.77 -16.41 28.90
N LEU A 341 -22.07 -16.11 29.02
CA LEU A 341 -23.15 -17.03 28.61
C LEU A 341 -23.74 -16.63 27.26
N GLU A 342 -24.25 -17.61 26.50
CA GLU A 342 -24.95 -17.36 25.23
C GLU A 342 -26.10 -16.35 25.37
N SER A 343 -26.85 -16.40 26.48
CA SER A 343 -27.97 -15.47 26.73
C SER A 343 -27.52 -14.02 26.97
N GLN A 344 -26.22 -13.80 27.21
CA GLN A 344 -25.62 -12.50 27.49
C GLN A 344 -24.85 -11.92 26.29
N ARG A 345 -24.69 -12.69 25.21
CA ARG A 345 -23.97 -12.30 23.99
C ARG A 345 -24.55 -11.04 23.34
N SER A 346 -23.74 -10.36 22.54
CA SER A 346 -24.18 -9.29 21.64
C SER A 346 -24.66 -9.84 20.28
N THR A 347 -25.45 -9.05 19.57
CA THR A 347 -26.04 -9.38 18.25
C THR A 347 -26.00 -8.16 17.33
N PHE A 348 -26.20 -8.35 16.03
CA PHE A 348 -26.20 -7.24 15.06
C PHE A 348 -27.21 -6.15 15.39
N VAL A 349 -28.43 -6.50 15.84
CA VAL A 349 -29.41 -5.48 16.25
C VAL A 349 -28.96 -4.64 17.45
N ASP A 350 -28.11 -5.20 18.33
CA ASP A 350 -27.57 -4.45 19.46
C ASP A 350 -26.54 -3.39 18.99
N LEU A 351 -25.87 -3.58 17.85
CA LEU A 351 -24.80 -2.69 17.37
C LEU A 351 -25.29 -1.31 16.91
N TRP A 352 -26.58 -1.18 16.59
CA TRP A 352 -27.19 0.07 16.13
C TRP A 352 -28.44 0.46 16.93
N ASP A 353 -28.67 -0.22 18.06
CA ASP A 353 -29.85 -0.05 18.93
C ASP A 353 -31.18 -0.15 18.17
N GLY A 354 -31.25 -1.11 17.26
CA GLY A 354 -32.42 -1.35 16.42
C GLY A 354 -33.61 -1.95 17.19
N PRO A 355 -34.77 -2.13 16.52
CA PRO A 355 -35.94 -2.75 17.14
C PRO A 355 -35.65 -4.15 17.70
N GLY A 356 -35.79 -4.32 19.02
CA GLY A 356 -35.50 -5.59 19.71
C GLY A 356 -34.10 -5.68 20.33
N SER A 357 -33.29 -4.63 20.24
CA SER A 357 -32.07 -4.47 21.04
C SER A 357 -32.38 -4.44 22.54
N ASP A 358 -31.42 -4.88 23.36
CA ASP A 358 -31.53 -4.82 24.82
C ASP A 358 -30.92 -3.49 25.34
N PRO A 359 -31.73 -2.55 25.87
CA PRO A 359 -31.24 -1.25 26.33
C PRO A 359 -30.35 -1.32 27.58
N ASN A 360 -30.27 -2.49 28.24
CA ASN A 360 -29.41 -2.67 29.42
C ASN A 360 -27.98 -3.12 29.05
N LYS A 361 -27.69 -3.32 27.77
CA LYS A 361 -26.34 -3.63 27.29
C LYS A 361 -25.43 -2.39 27.35
N PRO A 362 -24.10 -2.58 27.35
CA PRO A 362 -23.14 -1.47 27.36
C PRO A 362 -23.34 -0.47 26.21
N GLY A 363 -22.91 0.78 26.39
CA GLY A 363 -23.27 1.90 25.51
C GLY A 363 -22.62 1.96 24.13
N TRP A 364 -22.00 0.89 23.63
CA TRP A 364 -21.43 0.87 22.29
C TRP A 364 -22.54 0.83 21.23
N ASN A 365 -22.48 1.69 20.21
CA ASN A 365 -23.32 1.70 19.01
C ASN A 365 -22.66 2.53 17.89
N LEU A 366 -23.33 2.70 16.73
CA LEU A 366 -22.83 3.56 15.64
C LEU A 366 -22.56 5.02 16.09
N GLY A 367 -23.37 5.56 17.00
CA GLY A 367 -23.15 6.89 17.59
C GLY A 367 -21.86 6.96 18.43
N TYR A 368 -21.59 5.93 19.24
CA TYR A 368 -20.36 5.79 20.02
C TYR A 368 -19.13 5.72 19.11
N ALA A 369 -19.17 4.88 18.07
CA ALA A 369 -18.09 4.76 17.10
C ALA A 369 -17.78 6.11 16.41
N ARG A 370 -18.82 6.84 15.96
CA ARG A 370 -18.64 8.18 15.36
C ARG A 370 -18.13 9.22 16.35
N ALA A 371 -18.59 9.18 17.60
CA ALA A 371 -18.09 10.07 18.64
C ALA A 371 -16.58 9.84 18.92
N LEU A 372 -16.10 8.61 18.72
CA LEU A 372 -14.69 8.25 18.75
C LEU A 372 -13.94 8.64 17.46
N GLY A 373 -14.64 9.12 16.43
CA GLY A 373 -14.09 9.53 15.13
C GLY A 373 -13.85 8.35 14.17
N ILE A 374 -14.42 7.18 14.44
CA ILE A 374 -14.37 6.01 13.57
C ILE A 374 -15.29 6.23 12.37
N ASN A 375 -14.82 5.87 11.18
CA ASN A 375 -15.59 5.89 9.95
C ASN A 375 -15.61 4.54 9.22
N TRP A 376 -14.85 3.54 9.69
CA TRP A 376 -14.84 2.18 9.16
C TRP A 376 -14.88 1.14 10.28
N LEU A 377 -15.74 0.13 10.13
CA LEU A 377 -15.79 -1.04 11.01
C LEU A 377 -15.24 -2.26 10.28
N TRP A 378 -14.21 -2.89 10.85
CA TRP A 378 -13.72 -4.18 10.37
C TRP A 378 -14.27 -5.30 11.25
N PHE A 379 -15.14 -6.12 10.68
CA PHE A 379 -15.68 -7.30 11.33
C PHE A 379 -14.72 -8.47 11.19
N GLN A 380 -14.38 -9.11 12.31
CA GLN A 380 -13.94 -10.52 12.31
C GLN A 380 -14.97 -11.40 11.57
N PRO A 381 -14.61 -12.62 11.11
CA PRO A 381 -15.50 -13.42 10.27
C PRO A 381 -16.92 -13.56 10.84
N ILE A 382 -17.92 -13.24 10.02
CA ILE A 382 -19.34 -13.21 10.40
C ILE A 382 -20.12 -14.45 9.97
N HIS A 383 -19.42 -15.44 9.44
CA HIS A 383 -20.00 -16.65 8.85
C HIS A 383 -20.18 -17.76 9.89
N PRO A 384 -21.08 -18.74 9.66
CA PRO A 384 -21.23 -19.89 10.55
C PRO A 384 -19.91 -20.60 10.82
N TYR A 385 -19.66 -20.98 12.07
CA TYR A 385 -18.41 -21.65 12.46
C TYR A 385 -18.48 -23.17 12.29
N GLY A 386 -17.36 -23.78 11.87
CA GLY A 386 -17.21 -25.23 11.69
C GLY A 386 -17.50 -26.03 12.97
N VAL A 387 -18.04 -27.23 12.81
CA VAL A 387 -18.29 -28.17 13.92
C VAL A 387 -17.29 -29.32 13.87
N ASP A 388 -17.07 -29.89 12.69
CA ASP A 388 -16.03 -30.90 12.50
C ASP A 388 -14.64 -30.27 12.56
N GLY A 389 -13.68 -30.97 13.18
CA GLY A 389 -12.33 -30.46 13.40
C GLY A 389 -12.20 -29.30 14.41
N ARG A 390 -13.29 -28.76 14.94
CA ARG A 390 -13.29 -27.63 15.89
C ARG A 390 -12.38 -27.88 17.10
N HIS A 391 -11.64 -26.85 17.53
CA HIS A 391 -10.97 -26.83 18.83
C HIS A 391 -11.97 -26.81 19.99
N LEU A 392 -11.87 -27.75 20.93
CA LEU A 392 -12.83 -27.94 22.02
C LEU A 392 -12.43 -27.27 23.34
N SER A 393 -11.13 -27.18 23.60
CA SER A 393 -10.50 -26.52 24.73
C SER A 393 -9.01 -26.34 24.46
N ALA A 394 -8.27 -25.68 25.34
CA ALA A 394 -6.81 -25.60 25.23
C ALA A 394 -6.14 -26.99 25.32
N ALA A 395 -6.60 -27.84 26.23
CA ALA A 395 -6.13 -29.22 26.37
C ALA A 395 -6.33 -30.04 25.08
N ASP A 396 -7.42 -29.80 24.34
CA ASP A 396 -7.65 -30.41 23.04
C ASP A 396 -6.67 -29.91 21.98
N ILE A 397 -6.38 -28.60 21.94
CA ILE A 397 -5.36 -28.03 21.05
C ILE A 397 -3.99 -28.64 21.34
N ASP A 398 -3.58 -28.62 22.60
CA ASP A 398 -2.27 -29.09 23.05
C ASP A 398 -2.08 -30.59 22.77
N ALA A 399 -3.12 -31.39 22.97
CA ALA A 399 -3.10 -32.81 22.63
C ALA A 399 -2.93 -33.04 21.12
N ARG A 400 -3.59 -32.26 20.27
CA ARG A 400 -3.46 -32.37 18.80
C ARG A 400 -2.13 -31.84 18.29
N ALA A 401 -1.58 -30.80 18.92
CA ALA A 401 -0.29 -30.20 18.61
C ALA A 401 0.90 -31.00 19.17
N GLY A 402 0.63 -31.97 20.06
CA GLY A 402 1.67 -32.78 20.69
C GLY A 402 2.49 -32.01 21.73
N VAL A 403 1.89 -31.00 22.39
CA VAL A 403 2.53 -30.25 23.48
C VAL A 403 2.67 -31.17 24.70
N THR A 404 3.91 -31.38 25.16
CA THR A 404 4.20 -32.27 26.29
C THR A 404 4.68 -31.54 27.55
N THR A 405 4.91 -30.23 27.47
CA THR A 405 5.44 -29.41 28.57
C THR A 405 4.33 -28.49 29.09
N PRO A 406 3.99 -28.54 30.39
CA PRO A 406 3.01 -27.62 30.97
C PRO A 406 3.44 -26.16 30.82
N GLY A 407 2.53 -25.31 30.30
CA GLY A 407 2.74 -23.88 30.10
C GLY A 407 3.36 -23.46 28.76
N ASP A 408 3.76 -24.42 27.91
CA ASP A 408 4.25 -24.15 26.54
C ASP A 408 3.12 -24.11 25.49
N GLY A 409 1.91 -24.51 25.88
CA GLY A 409 0.74 -24.68 25.01
C GLY A 409 -0.29 -23.56 25.09
N ALA A 410 -1.46 -23.83 24.50
CA ALA A 410 -2.63 -22.98 24.64
C ALA A 410 -3.13 -23.02 26.10
N ASP A 411 -3.82 -21.97 26.52
CA ASP A 411 -4.48 -21.94 27.82
C ASP A 411 -5.64 -20.94 27.79
N THR A 412 -6.60 -21.08 28.71
CA THR A 412 -7.63 -20.07 28.98
C THR A 412 -7.38 -19.43 30.32
N TRP A 413 -7.26 -18.11 30.32
CA TRP A 413 -7.11 -17.30 31.51
C TRP A 413 -8.45 -16.69 31.87
N LEU A 414 -8.92 -16.94 33.09
CA LEU A 414 -10.21 -16.46 33.58
C LEU A 414 -10.02 -15.27 34.53
N TRP A 415 -10.71 -14.17 34.25
CA TRP A 415 -10.81 -13.06 35.19
C TRP A 415 -11.94 -13.29 36.19
N ASN A 416 -11.61 -13.28 37.49
CA ASN A 416 -12.57 -13.42 38.59
C ASN A 416 -12.48 -12.22 39.56
N GLY A 417 -12.47 -10.99 39.02
CA GLY A 417 -12.48 -9.77 39.86
C GLY A 417 -11.28 -9.64 40.81
N GLY A 418 -10.10 -10.14 40.42
CA GLY A 418 -8.89 -10.01 41.22
C GLY A 418 -7.75 -10.94 40.80
N ALA A 419 -7.79 -12.20 41.24
CA ALA A 419 -6.74 -13.19 40.97
C ALA A 419 -7.16 -14.15 39.86
N PRO A 420 -6.44 -14.19 38.73
CA PRO A 420 -6.77 -15.11 37.66
C PRO A 420 -6.29 -16.52 37.95
N TYR A 421 -6.93 -17.50 37.32
CA TYR A 421 -6.41 -18.85 37.22
C TYR A 421 -6.55 -19.36 35.79
N TYR A 422 -5.66 -20.29 35.43
CA TYR A 422 -5.60 -20.95 34.14
C TYR A 422 -6.49 -22.19 34.12
N ASP A 423 -7.23 -22.40 33.03
CA ASP A 423 -8.11 -23.54 32.83
C ASP A 423 -7.98 -24.09 31.41
N GLU A 424 -7.11 -25.09 31.26
CA GLU A 424 -6.90 -25.79 30.00
C GLU A 424 -8.16 -26.53 29.49
N ASN A 425 -9.13 -26.79 30.37
CA ASN A 425 -10.35 -27.53 30.06
C ASN A 425 -11.56 -26.61 29.82
N TYR A 426 -11.36 -25.29 29.80
CA TYR A 426 -12.44 -24.35 29.53
C TYR A 426 -13.05 -24.61 28.13
N PRO A 427 -14.39 -24.69 28.01
CA PRO A 427 -15.03 -25.07 26.75
C PRO A 427 -15.00 -23.95 25.71
N TYR A 428 -14.53 -24.28 24.52
CA TYR A 428 -14.55 -23.39 23.35
C TYR A 428 -15.89 -23.54 22.63
N ALA A 429 -16.96 -23.06 23.30
CA ALA A 429 -18.34 -23.30 22.89
C ALA A 429 -18.68 -22.80 21.47
N LEU A 430 -17.92 -21.82 20.97
CA LEU A 430 -18.10 -21.28 19.63
C LEU A 430 -17.24 -22.00 18.59
N GLY A 431 -15.97 -22.23 18.88
CA GLY A 431 -14.93 -22.54 17.89
C GLY A 431 -14.32 -21.28 17.27
N SER A 432 -13.30 -21.44 16.43
CA SER A 432 -12.67 -20.30 15.73
C SER A 432 -13.62 -19.64 14.74
N PRO A 433 -13.72 -18.31 14.69
CA PRO A 433 -14.47 -17.61 13.65
C PRO A 433 -13.87 -17.81 12.26
N TYR A 434 -12.56 -18.07 12.17
CA TYR A 434 -11.85 -18.32 10.91
C TYR A 434 -12.10 -19.72 10.33
N ALA A 435 -12.68 -20.64 11.11
CA ALA A 435 -13.17 -21.92 10.60
C ALA A 435 -14.54 -21.75 9.93
N VAL A 436 -14.56 -21.11 8.76
CA VAL A 436 -15.79 -20.77 8.04
C VAL A 436 -16.48 -22.01 7.49
N LYS A 437 -17.70 -22.28 7.96
CA LYS A 437 -18.57 -23.37 7.50
C LYS A 437 -19.40 -22.99 6.27
N ASN A 438 -19.79 -21.72 6.11
CA ASN A 438 -20.57 -21.29 4.95
C ASN A 438 -20.35 -19.80 4.63
N PHE A 439 -19.71 -19.50 3.50
CA PHE A 439 -19.37 -18.14 3.08
C PHE A 439 -20.57 -17.26 2.65
N TRP A 440 -21.76 -17.85 2.49
CA TRP A 440 -22.94 -17.19 1.93
C TRP A 440 -24.02 -16.91 2.97
N GLU A 441 -23.76 -17.28 4.22
CA GLU A 441 -24.67 -17.21 5.35
C GLU A 441 -24.03 -16.41 6.49
N ILE A 442 -24.86 -15.95 7.41
CA ILE A 442 -24.42 -15.28 8.64
C ILE A 442 -24.46 -16.28 9.80
N GLU A 443 -23.47 -16.20 10.70
CA GLU A 443 -23.44 -16.97 11.95
C GLU A 443 -24.74 -16.75 12.73
N PRO A 444 -25.60 -17.78 12.89
CA PRO A 444 -26.90 -17.65 13.52
C PRO A 444 -26.85 -16.95 14.88
N ARG A 445 -25.83 -17.27 15.69
CA ARG A 445 -25.66 -16.72 17.06
C ARG A 445 -25.44 -15.22 17.06
N MET A 446 -25.05 -14.59 15.96
CA MET A 446 -24.95 -13.13 15.85
C MET A 446 -26.32 -12.43 15.72
N SER A 447 -27.43 -13.18 15.69
CA SER A 447 -28.81 -12.66 15.73
C SER A 447 -29.54 -13.06 17.00
N LYS A 448 -30.61 -12.33 17.34
CA LYS A 448 -31.52 -12.67 18.46
C LYS A 448 -32.23 -13.98 18.21
N ALA A 449 -32.73 -14.18 17.00
CA ALA A 449 -33.48 -15.37 16.62
C ALA A 449 -32.61 -16.65 16.62
N ASN A 450 -31.28 -16.50 16.57
CA ASN A 450 -30.34 -17.62 16.49
C ASN A 450 -30.65 -18.57 15.33
N THR A 451 -30.98 -18.00 14.17
CA THR A 451 -31.22 -18.71 12.93
C THR A 451 -30.44 -18.05 11.79
N ARG A 452 -30.18 -18.80 10.72
CA ARG A 452 -29.52 -18.26 9.52
C ARG A 452 -30.29 -17.08 8.90
N GLU A 453 -31.61 -17.22 8.80
CA GLU A 453 -32.51 -16.17 8.29
C GLU A 453 -32.47 -14.92 9.18
N GLY A 454 -32.54 -15.10 10.51
CA GLY A 454 -32.40 -13.99 11.46
C GLY A 454 -31.04 -13.30 11.38
N GLY A 455 -29.97 -14.07 11.20
CA GLY A 455 -28.61 -13.57 10.94
C GLY A 455 -28.55 -12.67 9.71
N MET A 456 -29.04 -13.16 8.57
CA MET A 456 -29.08 -12.40 7.31
C MET A 456 -29.89 -11.10 7.48
N GLN A 457 -31.07 -11.17 8.10
CA GLN A 457 -31.92 -10.01 8.30
C GLN A 457 -31.28 -8.96 9.22
N GLU A 458 -30.71 -9.36 10.36
CA GLU A 458 -30.11 -8.38 11.26
C GLU A 458 -28.80 -7.79 10.71
N PHE A 459 -28.00 -8.58 9.99
CA PHE A 459 -26.80 -8.08 9.34
C PHE A 459 -27.15 -7.03 8.26
N THR A 460 -28.08 -7.33 7.37
CA THR A 460 -28.50 -6.38 6.33
C THR A 460 -29.13 -5.11 6.91
N ASN A 461 -29.96 -5.23 7.96
CA ASN A 461 -30.47 -4.07 8.70
C ASN A 461 -29.35 -3.23 9.32
N PHE A 462 -28.31 -3.88 9.86
CA PHE A 462 -27.15 -3.18 10.42
C PHE A 462 -26.36 -2.44 9.33
N VAL A 463 -26.16 -3.05 8.16
CA VAL A 463 -25.49 -2.37 7.03
C VAL A 463 -26.30 -1.16 6.60
N ASP A 464 -27.62 -1.28 6.42
CA ASP A 464 -28.48 -0.15 6.08
C ASP A 464 -28.41 0.98 7.13
N ALA A 465 -28.31 0.63 8.43
CA ALA A 465 -28.14 1.61 9.50
C ALA A 465 -26.75 2.28 9.47
N ALA A 466 -25.70 1.53 9.18
CA ALA A 466 -24.34 2.05 9.05
C ALA A 466 -24.22 3.00 7.85
N ASP A 467 -24.80 2.65 6.71
CA ASP A 467 -24.91 3.50 5.52
C ASP A 467 -25.60 4.83 5.87
N GLY A 468 -26.72 4.78 6.59
CA GLY A 468 -27.47 5.96 7.04
C GLY A 468 -26.68 6.88 7.98
N GLU A 469 -25.67 6.34 8.67
CA GLU A 469 -24.81 7.08 9.59
C GLU A 469 -23.45 7.47 8.99
N GLY A 470 -23.17 7.04 7.75
CA GLY A 470 -21.90 7.28 7.06
C GLY A 470 -20.72 6.49 7.61
N VAL A 471 -20.97 5.27 8.09
CA VAL A 471 -19.93 4.36 8.62
C VAL A 471 -19.77 3.18 7.67
N SER A 472 -18.57 3.04 7.10
CA SER A 472 -18.27 1.98 6.15
C SER A 472 -17.99 0.64 6.80
N ILE A 473 -18.25 -0.46 6.08
CA ILE A 473 -18.11 -1.83 6.59
C ILE A 473 -17.06 -2.60 5.79
N MET A 474 -16.08 -3.17 6.51
CA MET A 474 -15.10 -4.12 5.99
C MET A 474 -15.31 -5.49 6.62
N LEU A 475 -15.41 -6.53 5.79
CA LEU A 475 -15.54 -7.92 6.27
C LEU A 475 -14.20 -8.64 6.22
N ASP A 476 -13.95 -9.55 7.17
CA ASP A 476 -12.84 -10.49 7.09
C ASP A 476 -13.14 -11.62 6.09
N ALA A 477 -12.16 -11.93 5.24
CA ALA A 477 -12.27 -12.91 4.16
C ALA A 477 -11.11 -13.92 4.20
N ALA A 478 -11.37 -15.08 4.81
CA ALA A 478 -10.45 -16.22 4.87
C ALA A 478 -10.62 -17.15 3.67
N PHE A 479 -10.10 -16.75 2.50
CA PHE A 479 -10.27 -17.54 1.27
C PHE A 479 -9.27 -18.67 1.10
N ASN A 480 -8.10 -18.60 1.77
CA ASN A 480 -7.08 -19.66 1.66
C ASN A 480 -7.53 -20.98 2.31
N HIS A 481 -8.47 -20.93 3.26
CA HIS A 481 -8.90 -22.08 4.03
C HIS A 481 -10.40 -22.05 4.36
N THR A 482 -10.92 -23.18 4.82
CA THR A 482 -12.33 -23.34 5.24
C THR A 482 -12.43 -24.29 6.43
N ALA A 483 -13.60 -24.38 7.09
CA ALA A 483 -13.86 -25.44 8.04
C ALA A 483 -13.80 -26.84 7.39
N TRP A 484 -13.65 -27.89 8.21
CA TRP A 484 -13.66 -29.28 7.74
C TRP A 484 -15.00 -29.66 7.09
N ASP A 485 -16.09 -29.15 7.64
CA ASP A 485 -17.47 -29.40 7.26
C ASP A 485 -18.09 -28.21 6.49
N VAL A 486 -17.27 -27.54 5.67
CA VAL A 486 -17.71 -26.43 4.81
C VAL A 486 -18.78 -26.87 3.83
N GLU A 487 -19.85 -26.08 3.75
CA GLU A 487 -21.02 -26.31 2.93
C GLU A 487 -20.86 -25.66 1.54
N LEU A 488 -21.50 -26.25 0.52
CA LEU A 488 -21.48 -25.74 -0.87
C LEU A 488 -22.05 -24.31 -1.01
N GLY A 489 -23.07 -23.98 -0.22
CA GLY A 489 -23.94 -22.85 -0.53
C GLY A 489 -24.66 -23.01 -1.88
N ALA A 490 -25.39 -21.98 -2.31
CA ALA A 490 -26.12 -22.02 -3.59
C ALA A 490 -25.16 -22.09 -4.80
N LEU A 491 -24.06 -21.33 -4.75
CA LEU A 491 -23.08 -21.27 -5.85
C LEU A 491 -22.27 -22.57 -5.99
N GLY A 492 -21.92 -23.24 -4.88
CA GLY A 492 -21.20 -24.51 -4.97
C GLY A 492 -22.06 -25.62 -5.60
N VAL A 493 -23.38 -25.60 -5.36
CA VAL A 493 -24.33 -26.51 -6.03
C VAL A 493 -24.30 -26.30 -7.55
N GLU A 494 -24.25 -25.05 -8.01
CA GLU A 494 -24.15 -24.73 -9.44
C GLU A 494 -22.83 -25.23 -10.05
N TYR A 495 -21.70 -25.00 -9.37
CA TYR A 495 -20.38 -25.29 -9.93
C TYR A 495 -19.94 -26.76 -9.87
N TRP A 496 -20.37 -27.52 -8.87
CA TRP A 496 -19.78 -28.85 -8.62
C TRP A 496 -20.80 -29.99 -8.52
N SER A 497 -22.02 -29.73 -8.04
CA SER A 497 -23.01 -30.81 -7.90
C SER A 497 -24.45 -30.30 -7.86
N THR A 498 -25.09 -30.22 -9.03
CA THR A 498 -26.47 -29.73 -9.17
C THR A 498 -27.53 -30.64 -8.54
N ASN A 499 -27.16 -31.86 -8.14
CA ASN A 499 -28.02 -32.79 -7.39
C ASN A 499 -27.84 -32.68 -5.86
N ALA A 500 -26.90 -31.86 -5.38
CA ALA A 500 -26.66 -31.62 -3.96
C ALA A 500 -27.57 -30.51 -3.40
N THR A 501 -27.50 -30.30 -2.09
CA THR A 501 -28.16 -29.17 -1.41
C THR A 501 -27.12 -28.15 -0.99
N SER A 502 -27.53 -26.91 -0.70
CA SER A 502 -26.62 -25.87 -0.23
C SER A 502 -25.88 -26.22 1.07
N ALA A 503 -26.45 -27.10 1.91
CA ALA A 503 -25.85 -27.57 3.15
C ALA A 503 -24.97 -28.84 2.98
N THR A 504 -24.87 -29.38 1.76
CA THR A 504 -23.99 -30.53 1.49
C THR A 504 -22.54 -30.09 1.63
N GLU A 505 -21.71 -30.92 2.27
CA GLU A 505 -20.29 -30.63 2.51
C GLU A 505 -19.49 -30.73 1.20
N ILE A 506 -18.61 -29.77 0.93
CA ILE A 506 -17.84 -29.72 -0.32
C ILE A 506 -16.97 -30.97 -0.48
N ARG A 507 -16.34 -31.43 0.61
CA ARG A 507 -15.44 -32.60 0.61
C ARG A 507 -16.09 -33.90 0.15
N ASP A 508 -17.41 -34.03 0.27
CA ASP A 508 -18.14 -35.25 -0.08
C ASP A 508 -18.56 -35.30 -1.55
N VAL A 509 -18.60 -34.15 -2.22
CA VAL A 509 -19.00 -34.05 -3.64
C VAL A 509 -17.85 -33.65 -4.56
N GLU A 510 -16.91 -32.83 -4.07
CA GLU A 510 -15.78 -32.32 -4.83
C GLU A 510 -14.56 -32.09 -3.93
N ALA A 511 -13.95 -33.19 -3.47
CA ALA A 511 -12.74 -33.13 -2.65
C ALA A 511 -11.57 -32.39 -3.33
N ARG A 512 -11.55 -32.31 -4.68
CA ARG A 512 -10.50 -31.61 -5.42
C ARG A 512 -10.53 -30.08 -5.24
N PHE A 513 -11.57 -29.54 -4.58
CA PHE A 513 -11.58 -28.18 -4.05
C PHE A 513 -10.41 -27.92 -3.08
N PHE A 514 -10.00 -28.94 -2.34
CA PHE A 514 -8.95 -28.85 -1.33
C PHE A 514 -7.58 -29.26 -1.88
N SER A 515 -6.55 -28.69 -1.26
CA SER A 515 -5.17 -29.12 -1.43
C SER A 515 -4.97 -30.53 -0.87
N LYS A 516 -4.05 -31.29 -1.47
CA LYS A 516 -3.72 -32.65 -1.02
C LYS A 516 -2.77 -32.61 0.17
N LEU A 517 -3.03 -33.47 1.16
CA LEU A 517 -2.18 -33.64 2.33
C LEU A 517 -0.72 -33.90 1.91
N ASP A 518 0.19 -33.08 2.45
CA ASP A 518 1.64 -33.08 2.17
C ASP A 518 2.05 -32.85 0.70
N ALA A 519 1.12 -32.38 -0.14
CA ALA A 519 1.34 -32.04 -1.54
C ALA A 519 0.38 -30.92 -1.97
N TYR A 520 0.53 -29.70 -1.43
CA TYR A 520 -0.36 -28.54 -1.66
C TYR A 520 -0.37 -28.09 -3.13
N ASP A 521 0.77 -28.32 -3.77
CA ASP A 521 0.96 -28.84 -5.13
C ASP A 521 -0.21 -29.32 -5.99
N GLN A 522 -1.00 -30.17 -5.37
CA GLN A 522 -1.91 -31.12 -5.98
C GLN A 522 -3.25 -31.03 -5.27
N ARG A 523 -4.26 -31.57 -5.92
CA ARG A 523 -5.61 -31.65 -5.36
C ARG A 523 -5.79 -32.95 -4.57
N ALA A 524 -6.60 -32.87 -3.53
CA ALA A 524 -7.03 -34.06 -2.81
C ALA A 524 -7.77 -35.03 -3.75
N THR A 525 -7.66 -36.32 -3.46
CA THR A 525 -8.30 -37.39 -4.24
C THR A 525 -9.59 -37.88 -3.60
N GLY A 526 -9.83 -37.53 -2.34
CA GLY A 526 -11.07 -37.74 -1.59
C GLY A 526 -11.07 -36.96 -0.28
N SER A 527 -12.14 -37.07 0.51
CA SER A 527 -12.22 -36.39 1.81
C SER A 527 -11.16 -36.86 2.82
N GLY A 528 -10.58 -38.05 2.62
CA GLY A 528 -9.56 -38.62 3.50
C GLY A 528 -8.15 -38.06 3.34
N ASP A 529 -7.85 -37.31 2.27
CA ASP A 529 -6.52 -36.74 2.00
C ASP A 529 -6.51 -35.22 1.81
N ILE A 530 -7.51 -34.51 2.36
CA ILE A 530 -7.57 -33.04 2.36
C ILE A 530 -6.56 -32.44 3.38
N ALA A 531 -5.78 -31.47 2.94
CA ALA A 531 -4.70 -30.87 3.71
C ALA A 531 -5.21 -29.91 4.81
N PRO A 532 -4.60 -29.89 6.02
CA PRO A 532 -4.80 -28.81 6.97
C PRO A 532 -4.20 -27.50 6.45
N ALA A 533 -4.78 -26.35 6.75
CA ALA A 533 -4.18 -25.07 6.39
C ALA A 533 -3.09 -24.64 7.39
N PRO A 534 -2.23 -23.68 7.05
CA PRO A 534 -2.00 -23.17 5.70
C PRO A 534 -1.01 -24.07 4.93
N ASP A 535 -0.72 -23.74 3.68
CA ASP A 535 0.41 -24.27 2.90
C ASP A 535 1.79 -23.83 3.46
N ARG A 536 2.00 -23.86 4.77
CA ARG A 536 3.27 -23.44 5.41
C ARG A 536 3.81 -24.48 6.37
N TYR A 537 5.12 -24.46 6.57
CA TYR A 537 5.85 -25.42 7.42
C TYR A 537 6.75 -24.73 8.46
N ASP A 538 6.80 -23.39 8.47
CA ASP A 538 7.67 -22.58 9.30
C ASP A 538 7.00 -22.07 10.60
N PHE A 539 5.68 -22.10 10.72
CA PHE A 539 4.96 -21.66 11.94
C PHE A 539 3.79 -22.58 12.39
N GLY A 540 3.76 -23.84 11.93
CA GLY A 540 2.76 -24.85 12.34
C GLY A 540 1.51 -24.89 11.45
N LYS A 541 0.58 -25.81 11.75
CA LYS A 541 -0.69 -25.99 11.03
C LYS A 541 -1.87 -25.55 11.88
N TRP A 542 -2.89 -24.98 11.25
CA TRP A 542 -4.19 -24.66 11.85
C TRP A 542 -5.10 -25.89 11.73
N LEU A 543 -5.28 -26.60 12.83
CA LEU A 543 -5.85 -27.96 12.82
C LEU A 543 -7.38 -27.98 12.68
N ASP A 544 -8.05 -26.86 12.92
CA ASP A 544 -9.50 -26.69 12.78
C ASP A 544 -9.94 -26.23 11.39
N VAL A 545 -9.01 -26.08 10.43
CA VAL A 545 -9.29 -25.63 9.06
C VAL A 545 -8.55 -26.45 8.00
N LYS A 546 -9.05 -26.37 6.75
CA LYS A 546 -8.55 -27.09 5.57
C LYS A 546 -8.19 -26.15 4.44
N ASP A 547 -7.08 -26.44 3.78
CA ASP A 547 -6.47 -25.61 2.74
C ASP A 547 -7.19 -25.77 1.39
N VAL A 548 -7.47 -24.64 0.73
CA VAL A 548 -8.15 -24.57 -0.56
C VAL A 548 -7.14 -24.56 -1.71
N HIS A 549 -7.37 -25.37 -2.74
CA HIS A 549 -6.47 -25.45 -3.87
C HIS A 549 -6.78 -24.40 -4.95
N PHE A 550 -6.00 -23.32 -5.00
CA PHE A 550 -6.10 -22.26 -6.02
C PHE A 550 -5.28 -22.49 -7.29
N GLY A 551 -4.57 -23.61 -7.39
CA GLY A 551 -3.67 -23.93 -8.51
C GLY A 551 -2.20 -23.83 -8.12
N ARG A 552 -1.30 -23.90 -9.11
CA ARG A 552 0.15 -23.91 -8.91
C ARG A 552 0.75 -22.57 -9.30
N TYR A 553 1.52 -21.98 -8.39
CA TYR A 553 2.13 -20.67 -8.56
C TYR A 553 3.49 -20.57 -7.89
N ALA A 554 4.25 -19.55 -8.26
CA ALA A 554 5.66 -19.39 -7.85
C ALA A 554 5.91 -19.56 -6.36
N ALA A 555 5.01 -19.02 -5.52
CA ALA A 555 5.20 -18.93 -4.09
C ALA A 555 4.46 -19.99 -3.26
N LEU A 556 3.69 -20.86 -3.91
CA LEU A 556 3.07 -22.01 -3.27
C LEU A 556 4.15 -22.89 -2.65
N VAL A 557 3.98 -23.29 -1.40
CA VAL A 557 4.89 -24.25 -0.77
C VAL A 557 4.30 -25.65 -0.93
N PRO A 558 4.82 -26.48 -1.87
CA PRO A 558 4.19 -27.75 -2.20
C PRO A 558 4.27 -28.76 -1.05
N ASN A 559 5.38 -28.77 -0.30
CA ASN A 559 5.66 -29.72 0.77
C ASN A 559 6.80 -29.18 1.66
N GLY A 560 7.08 -29.87 2.77
CA GLY A 560 8.09 -29.45 3.75
C GLY A 560 9.54 -29.35 3.21
N GLY A 561 9.87 -30.02 2.11
CA GLY A 561 11.18 -29.92 1.46
C GLY A 561 11.41 -28.61 0.69
N ASP A 562 10.34 -27.88 0.40
CA ASP A 562 10.33 -26.63 -0.36
C ASP A 562 9.89 -25.42 0.50
N SER A 563 10.07 -25.51 1.83
CA SER A 563 9.55 -24.53 2.79
C SER A 563 9.97 -23.08 2.53
N GLY A 564 11.06 -22.82 1.81
CA GLY A 564 11.50 -21.47 1.44
C GLY A 564 10.73 -20.81 0.29
N ARG A 565 9.83 -21.54 -0.40
CA ARG A 565 9.15 -21.03 -1.61
C ARG A 565 8.21 -19.86 -1.37
N TYR A 566 7.69 -19.66 -0.16
CA TYR A 566 6.83 -18.50 0.12
C TYR A 566 7.50 -17.16 -0.19
N ASN A 567 8.85 -17.10 -0.17
CA ASN A 567 9.66 -15.94 -0.57
C ASN A 567 9.87 -15.79 -2.09
N ASN A 568 9.36 -16.71 -2.92
CA ASN A 568 9.62 -16.69 -4.36
C ASN A 568 8.89 -15.55 -5.07
N GLU A 569 9.63 -14.67 -5.74
CA GLU A 569 9.14 -13.50 -6.45
C GLU A 569 9.02 -13.70 -7.97
N GLU A 570 9.10 -14.94 -8.47
CA GLU A 570 9.02 -15.22 -9.91
C GLU A 570 7.65 -14.91 -10.55
N ASP A 571 6.57 -14.81 -9.76
CA ASP A 571 5.23 -14.33 -10.17
C ASP A 571 4.53 -15.13 -11.27
N TRP A 572 4.98 -16.37 -11.54
CA TRP A 572 4.33 -17.24 -12.51
C TRP A 572 3.13 -17.97 -11.93
N PHE A 573 2.17 -18.28 -12.81
CA PHE A 573 1.05 -19.19 -12.57
C PHE A 573 1.04 -20.28 -13.65
N ASP A 574 0.85 -21.54 -13.27
CA ASP A 574 0.87 -22.68 -14.19
C ASP A 574 -0.51 -22.91 -14.82
N TYR A 575 -0.74 -22.26 -15.96
CA TYR A 575 -1.95 -22.45 -16.76
C TYR A 575 -2.07 -23.83 -17.43
N SER A 576 -1.00 -24.66 -17.41
CA SER A 576 -1.05 -26.00 -18.04
C SER A 576 -1.83 -27.02 -17.21
N GLN A 577 -2.01 -26.76 -15.91
CA GLN A 577 -2.76 -27.60 -14.96
C GLN A 577 -4.00 -26.88 -14.39
N PHE A 578 -4.51 -25.88 -15.11
CA PHE A 578 -5.61 -25.02 -14.68
C PHE A 578 -6.95 -25.39 -15.36
N ASP A 579 -7.53 -26.50 -14.90
CA ASP A 579 -8.79 -27.05 -15.42
C ASP A 579 -10.05 -26.37 -14.86
N GLU A 580 -11.22 -26.86 -15.25
CA GLU A 580 -12.54 -26.37 -14.86
C GLU A 580 -12.75 -26.29 -13.34
N ILE A 581 -12.24 -27.24 -12.56
CA ILE A 581 -12.50 -27.27 -11.11
C ILE A 581 -11.78 -26.13 -10.41
N THR A 582 -10.49 -25.89 -10.68
CA THR A 582 -9.79 -24.75 -10.06
C THR A 582 -10.31 -23.42 -10.60
N ARG A 583 -10.75 -23.35 -11.86
CA ARG A 583 -11.45 -22.16 -12.38
C ARG A 583 -12.77 -21.91 -11.65
N ASN A 584 -13.51 -22.96 -11.32
CA ASN A 584 -14.73 -22.86 -10.51
C ASN A 584 -14.42 -22.45 -9.06
N VAL A 585 -13.28 -22.85 -8.48
CA VAL A 585 -12.81 -22.31 -7.19
C VAL A 585 -12.61 -20.79 -7.28
N TRP A 586 -11.94 -20.31 -8.34
CA TRP A 586 -11.75 -18.88 -8.56
C TRP A 586 -13.09 -18.15 -8.76
N ALA A 587 -14.00 -18.70 -9.55
CA ALA A 587 -15.34 -18.14 -9.77
C ALA A 587 -16.17 -18.11 -8.47
N TYR A 588 -16.09 -19.16 -7.66
CA TYR A 588 -16.78 -19.27 -6.37
C TYR A 588 -16.35 -18.15 -5.42
N PHE A 589 -15.04 -17.97 -5.19
CA PHE A 589 -14.56 -16.87 -4.33
C PHE A 589 -14.69 -15.49 -5.00
N GLY A 590 -14.57 -15.39 -6.32
CA GLY A 590 -14.83 -14.17 -7.08
C GLY A 590 -16.29 -13.68 -7.00
N ALA A 591 -17.23 -14.59 -6.72
CA ALA A 591 -18.63 -14.26 -6.51
C ALA A 591 -18.94 -13.75 -5.09
N TYR A 592 -18.01 -13.86 -4.13
CA TYR A 592 -18.22 -13.46 -2.73
C TYR A 592 -18.64 -12.00 -2.60
N VAL A 593 -17.84 -11.06 -3.13
CA VAL A 593 -18.16 -9.63 -3.05
C VAL A 593 -19.44 -9.29 -3.81
N PRO A 594 -19.64 -9.70 -5.08
CA PRO A 594 -20.91 -9.51 -5.78
C PRO A 594 -22.14 -9.97 -5.00
N TYR A 595 -22.07 -11.15 -4.36
CA TYR A 595 -23.17 -11.68 -3.55
C TYR A 595 -23.47 -10.77 -2.36
N TRP A 596 -22.46 -10.41 -1.57
CA TRP A 596 -22.67 -9.60 -0.37
C TRP A 596 -23.07 -8.15 -0.70
N LEU A 597 -22.57 -7.60 -1.81
CA LEU A 597 -23.05 -6.32 -2.33
C LEU A 597 -24.54 -6.39 -2.69
N GLU A 598 -24.99 -7.44 -3.38
CA GLU A 598 -26.42 -7.64 -3.65
C GLU A 598 -27.24 -7.76 -2.36
N LYS A 599 -26.80 -8.58 -1.40
CA LYS A 599 -27.51 -8.77 -0.12
C LYS A 599 -27.60 -7.51 0.72
N THR A 600 -26.59 -6.65 0.65
CA THR A 600 -26.50 -5.42 1.45
C THR A 600 -26.93 -4.17 0.68
N GLY A 601 -27.66 -4.33 -0.43
CA GLY A 601 -28.35 -3.21 -1.09
C GLY A 601 -27.55 -2.48 -2.17
N HIS A 602 -26.43 -3.03 -2.64
CA HIS A 602 -25.63 -2.53 -3.75
C HIS A 602 -25.51 -3.57 -4.90
N PRO A 603 -26.62 -4.03 -5.50
CA PRO A 603 -26.56 -4.99 -6.60
C PRO A 603 -25.83 -4.44 -7.84
N ALA A 604 -25.44 -5.32 -8.75
CA ALA A 604 -24.88 -4.92 -10.04
C ALA A 604 -25.81 -3.95 -10.79
N GLY A 605 -25.25 -2.86 -11.31
CA GLY A 605 -26.01 -1.78 -11.97
C GLY A 605 -26.47 -0.65 -11.04
N THR A 606 -26.11 -0.69 -9.75
CA THR A 606 -26.26 0.46 -8.84
C THR A 606 -25.49 1.68 -9.40
N PRO A 607 -26.07 2.90 -9.36
CA PRO A 607 -25.39 4.10 -9.87
C PRO A 607 -24.04 4.36 -9.17
N PRO A 608 -22.99 4.80 -9.89
CA PRO A 608 -21.67 5.06 -9.29
C PRO A 608 -21.66 6.08 -8.15
N GLU A 609 -22.64 6.99 -8.09
CA GLU A 609 -22.85 7.95 -7.00
C GLU A 609 -23.34 7.32 -5.69
N ASP A 610 -24.01 6.17 -5.76
CA ASP A 610 -24.52 5.42 -4.60
C ASP A 610 -23.46 4.47 -4.00
N HIS A 611 -22.18 4.81 -4.19
CA HIS A 611 -21.03 4.01 -3.77
C HIS A 611 -20.84 3.90 -2.25
N ALA A 612 -21.64 4.60 -1.45
CA ALA A 612 -21.65 4.48 0.01
C ALA A 612 -22.59 3.37 0.51
N ARG A 613 -23.38 2.73 -0.38
CA ARG A 613 -24.34 1.69 0.01
C ARG A 613 -23.71 0.31 0.08
N GLY A 614 -24.15 -0.50 1.03
CA GLY A 614 -23.71 -1.88 1.23
C GLY A 614 -22.26 -1.98 1.72
N ILE A 615 -21.75 -3.19 1.89
CA ILE A 615 -20.36 -3.40 2.36
C ILE A 615 -19.32 -2.69 1.46
N ASP A 616 -18.22 -2.22 2.06
CA ASP A 616 -17.26 -1.32 1.43
C ASP A 616 -15.87 -1.90 1.22
N GLY A 617 -15.53 -2.97 1.93
CA GLY A 617 -14.23 -3.60 1.74
C GLY A 617 -14.08 -5.00 2.29
N LEU A 618 -12.93 -5.61 1.99
CA LEU A 618 -12.48 -6.86 2.60
C LEU A 618 -11.09 -6.69 3.23
N ARG A 619 -10.94 -7.26 4.43
CA ARG A 619 -9.64 -7.62 5.02
C ARG A 619 -9.42 -9.09 4.69
N CYS A 620 -8.47 -9.39 3.82
CA CYS A 620 -8.17 -10.71 3.31
C CYS A 620 -7.15 -11.40 4.21
N ASP A 621 -7.62 -12.38 4.99
CA ASP A 621 -6.82 -13.21 5.89
C ASP A 621 -5.77 -14.02 5.12
N PHE A 622 -4.54 -14.00 5.63
CA PHE A 622 -3.39 -14.65 5.00
C PHE A 622 -3.40 -14.44 3.47
N GLY A 623 -3.46 -13.17 3.06
CA GLY A 623 -3.64 -12.76 1.67
C GLY A 623 -2.53 -13.26 0.72
N GLN A 624 -1.37 -13.65 1.24
CA GLN A 624 -0.30 -14.29 0.49
C GLN A 624 -0.59 -15.76 0.11
N GLY A 625 -1.63 -16.38 0.65
CA GLY A 625 -2.04 -17.78 0.43
C GLY A 625 -2.80 -18.05 -0.87
N LEU A 626 -2.94 -17.04 -1.75
CA LEU A 626 -3.55 -17.19 -3.08
C LEU A 626 -2.56 -16.68 -4.15
N PRO A 627 -2.65 -17.19 -5.39
CA PRO A 627 -1.88 -16.64 -6.50
C PRO A 627 -2.29 -15.18 -6.78
N PRO A 628 -1.34 -14.26 -7.08
CA PRO A 628 -1.66 -12.86 -7.38
C PRO A 628 -2.74 -12.67 -8.46
N GLN A 629 -2.76 -13.54 -9.47
CA GLN A 629 -3.73 -13.52 -10.56
C GLN A 629 -5.17 -13.78 -10.08
N ALA A 630 -5.37 -14.63 -9.06
CA ALA A 630 -6.68 -14.84 -8.47
C ALA A 630 -7.16 -13.58 -7.73
N TRP A 631 -6.27 -12.92 -6.97
CA TRP A 631 -6.61 -11.66 -6.31
C TRP A 631 -6.92 -10.55 -7.31
N GLU A 632 -6.12 -10.40 -8.36
CA GLU A 632 -6.38 -9.43 -9.43
C GLU A 632 -7.77 -9.63 -10.06
N TYR A 633 -8.18 -10.88 -10.27
CA TYR A 633 -9.52 -11.21 -10.72
C TYR A 633 -10.61 -10.84 -9.71
N ILE A 634 -10.47 -11.25 -8.44
CA ILE A 634 -11.45 -10.96 -7.37
C ILE A 634 -11.64 -9.45 -7.20
N ILE A 635 -10.53 -8.70 -7.15
CA ILE A 635 -10.52 -7.23 -7.00
C ILE A 635 -11.24 -6.57 -8.18
N ASN A 636 -10.89 -6.94 -9.40
CA ASN A 636 -11.47 -6.31 -10.59
C ASN A 636 -12.93 -6.70 -10.80
N ARG A 637 -13.32 -7.94 -10.45
CA ARG A 637 -14.72 -8.37 -10.44
C ARG A 637 -15.54 -7.57 -9.44
N ALA A 638 -15.08 -7.40 -8.21
CA ALA A 638 -15.75 -6.56 -7.22
C ALA A 638 -15.90 -5.10 -7.69
N ARG A 639 -14.82 -4.52 -8.22
CA ARG A 639 -14.82 -3.12 -8.68
C ARG A 639 -15.59 -2.86 -9.94
N SER A 640 -15.88 -3.89 -10.73
CA SER A 640 -16.82 -3.78 -11.86
C SER A 640 -18.27 -3.49 -11.40
N ILE A 641 -18.57 -3.76 -10.12
CA ILE A 641 -19.85 -3.46 -9.48
C ILE A 641 -19.73 -2.18 -8.63
N LYS A 642 -18.79 -2.15 -7.68
CA LYS A 642 -18.58 -1.02 -6.77
C LYS A 642 -17.14 -0.51 -6.88
N TRP A 643 -16.93 0.55 -7.64
CA TRP A 643 -15.60 1.10 -7.95
C TRP A 643 -14.82 1.52 -6.68
N SER A 644 -15.54 1.91 -5.63
CA SER A 644 -14.99 2.37 -4.35
C SER A 644 -14.55 1.24 -3.40
N PHE A 645 -14.77 -0.03 -3.77
CA PHE A 645 -14.55 -1.16 -2.86
C PHE A 645 -13.06 -1.36 -2.53
N VAL A 646 -12.73 -1.43 -1.23
CA VAL A 646 -11.36 -1.47 -0.69
C VAL A 646 -10.93 -2.89 -0.36
N PHE A 647 -9.69 -3.25 -0.70
CA PHE A 647 -9.07 -4.52 -0.37
C PHE A 647 -7.81 -4.31 0.46
N MET A 648 -7.77 -4.97 1.62
CA MET A 648 -6.62 -5.00 2.52
C MET A 648 -6.10 -6.43 2.64
N ALA A 649 -4.81 -6.66 2.44
CA ALA A 649 -4.20 -7.98 2.65
C ALA A 649 -3.54 -8.07 4.02
N GLU A 650 -3.86 -9.11 4.78
CA GLU A 650 -2.98 -9.54 5.85
C GLU A 650 -1.81 -10.34 5.28
N THR A 651 -0.59 -9.83 5.46
CA THR A 651 0.67 -10.47 5.09
C THR A 651 1.77 -10.07 6.07
N LEU A 652 1.80 -10.75 7.23
CA LEU A 652 2.66 -10.40 8.38
C LEU A 652 4.11 -10.90 8.28
N ASP A 653 4.51 -11.55 7.19
CA ASP A 653 5.86 -12.14 7.06
C ASP A 653 6.99 -11.08 6.97
N GLY A 654 6.72 -9.90 6.43
CA GLY A 654 7.77 -8.94 6.02
C GLY A 654 8.48 -9.35 4.72
N GLY A 655 9.27 -8.45 4.12
CA GLY A 655 10.09 -8.79 2.94
C GLY A 655 9.27 -9.09 1.66
N ALA A 656 9.56 -10.22 1.01
CA ALA A 656 9.01 -10.57 -0.30
C ALA A 656 7.48 -10.82 -0.31
N PRO A 657 6.88 -11.54 0.66
CA PRO A 657 5.43 -11.74 0.70
C PRO A 657 4.60 -10.43 0.70
N PRO A 658 4.78 -9.46 1.63
CA PRO A 658 3.99 -8.23 1.59
C PRO A 658 4.32 -7.36 0.38
N TYR A 659 5.56 -7.40 -0.15
CA TYR A 659 5.87 -6.74 -1.41
C TYR A 659 5.05 -7.31 -2.57
N ARG A 660 4.87 -8.64 -2.63
CA ARG A 660 3.99 -9.30 -3.61
C ARG A 660 2.54 -8.87 -3.45
N SER A 661 2.01 -8.87 -2.22
CA SER A 661 0.65 -8.39 -1.92
C SER A 661 0.46 -6.91 -2.33
N ASN A 662 1.48 -6.08 -2.12
CA ASN A 662 1.46 -4.67 -2.52
C ASN A 662 1.31 -4.48 -4.04
N ARG A 663 1.57 -5.51 -4.86
CA ARG A 663 1.39 -5.43 -6.32
C ARG A 663 -0.08 -5.47 -6.76
N HIS A 664 -1.03 -5.73 -5.87
CA HIS A 664 -2.46 -5.79 -6.23
C HIS A 664 -3.43 -5.27 -5.16
N PHE A 665 -3.09 -5.27 -3.86
CA PHE A 665 -3.95 -4.76 -2.78
C PHE A 665 -3.84 -3.25 -2.56
N ASP A 666 -4.86 -2.61 -1.97
CA ASP A 666 -4.79 -1.17 -1.64
C ASP A 666 -3.96 -0.93 -0.38
N ILE A 667 -4.19 -1.76 0.64
CA ILE A 667 -3.62 -1.62 1.98
C ILE A 667 -2.97 -2.95 2.40
N LEU A 668 -1.82 -2.86 3.07
CA LEU A 668 -1.13 -3.99 3.67
C LEU A 668 -1.32 -3.98 5.19
N ASN A 669 -1.98 -4.98 5.73
CA ASN A 669 -1.80 -5.38 7.12
C ASN A 669 -0.54 -6.26 7.19
N GLU A 670 0.61 -5.61 7.42
CA GLU A 670 1.93 -6.24 7.43
C GLU A 670 2.61 -6.15 8.79
N ASN A 671 3.86 -6.59 8.86
CA ASN A 671 4.63 -6.80 10.08
C ASN A 671 5.07 -5.50 10.82
N ILE A 672 4.53 -4.33 10.42
CA ILE A 672 4.78 -3.03 11.07
C ILE A 672 4.41 -3.02 12.54
N ILE A 673 3.37 -3.76 12.91
CA ILE A 673 2.89 -3.90 14.28
C ILE A 673 4.02 -4.31 15.24
N PHE A 674 4.89 -5.23 14.84
CA PHE A 674 6.01 -5.70 15.66
C PHE A 674 7.07 -4.60 15.85
N ALA A 675 7.39 -3.88 14.79
CA ALA A 675 8.34 -2.78 14.85
C ALA A 675 7.81 -1.61 15.69
N LEU A 676 6.51 -1.28 15.55
CA LEU A 676 5.84 -0.25 16.35
C LEU A 676 5.80 -0.62 17.83
N LYS A 677 5.56 -1.90 18.18
CA LYS A 677 5.57 -2.34 19.57
C LYS A 677 6.91 -2.07 20.26
N GLY A 678 8.03 -2.21 19.56
CA GLY A 678 9.38 -1.90 20.07
C GLY A 678 9.81 -0.42 20.00
N ALA A 679 9.04 0.46 19.34
CA ALA A 679 9.44 1.85 19.13
C ALA A 679 9.23 2.73 20.38
N GLY A 680 10.30 3.36 20.87
CA GLY A 680 10.27 4.23 22.06
C GLY A 680 10.75 5.66 21.84
N ASN A 681 11.20 6.02 20.63
CA ASN A 681 11.74 7.34 20.33
C ASN A 681 11.50 7.76 18.88
N THR A 682 11.67 9.05 18.60
CA THR A 682 11.41 9.65 17.28
C THR A 682 12.21 8.99 16.15
N THR A 683 13.49 8.69 16.37
CA THR A 683 14.34 8.08 15.34
C THR A 683 13.84 6.69 14.94
N ALA A 684 13.38 5.87 15.90
CA ALA A 684 12.80 4.56 15.61
C ALA A 684 11.53 4.68 14.75
N TYR A 685 10.57 5.54 15.14
CA TYR A 685 9.34 5.72 14.37
C TYR A 685 9.61 6.21 12.94
N ARG A 686 10.51 7.19 12.77
CA ARG A 686 10.89 7.68 11.43
C ARG A 686 11.48 6.57 10.57
N SER A 687 12.37 5.74 11.15
CA SER A 687 13.01 4.65 10.42
C SER A 687 11.98 3.62 9.95
N ILE A 688 11.04 3.24 10.81
CA ILE A 688 9.95 2.30 10.47
C ILE A 688 9.12 2.87 9.31
N LEU A 689 8.71 4.13 9.39
CA LEU A 689 7.87 4.77 8.38
C LEU A 689 8.60 4.98 7.04
N GLU A 690 9.88 5.32 7.06
CA GLU A 690 10.69 5.48 5.83
C GLU A 690 11.03 4.14 5.18
N GLU A 691 11.27 3.09 5.96
CA GLU A 691 11.46 1.73 5.44
C GLU A 691 10.24 1.29 4.63
N ARG A 692 9.02 1.47 5.16
CA ARG A 692 7.79 1.14 4.42
C ARG A 692 7.62 1.97 3.16
N ARG A 693 7.94 3.27 3.21
CA ARG A 693 7.91 4.14 2.02
C ARG A 693 8.90 3.66 0.96
N SER A 694 10.09 3.21 1.37
CA SER A 694 11.10 2.67 0.46
C SER A 694 10.67 1.33 -0.14
N SER A 695 10.07 0.44 0.66
CA SER A 695 9.69 -0.90 0.23
C SER A 695 8.42 -0.92 -0.62
N PHE A 696 7.42 -0.09 -0.29
CA PHE A 696 6.09 -0.16 -0.90
C PHE A 696 5.71 1.07 -1.74
N GLY A 697 6.58 2.08 -1.78
CA GLY A 697 6.30 3.34 -2.48
C GLY A 697 5.06 4.00 -1.90
N GLN A 698 4.07 4.25 -2.75
CA GLN A 698 2.80 4.86 -2.37
C GLN A 698 1.75 3.85 -1.84
N GLY A 699 2.10 2.57 -1.65
CA GLY A 699 1.22 1.58 -1.02
C GLY A 699 0.85 1.97 0.42
N LEU A 700 -0.40 1.74 0.80
CA LEU A 700 -0.87 2.01 2.17
C LEU A 700 -0.58 0.82 3.09
N VAL A 701 -0.44 1.12 4.37
CA VAL A 701 -0.23 0.13 5.43
C VAL A 701 -1.32 0.31 6.49
N LEU A 702 -1.83 -0.79 7.05
CA LEU A 702 -2.66 -0.77 8.25
C LEU A 702 -1.76 -0.36 9.41
N LEU A 703 -2.10 0.74 10.06
CA LEU A 703 -1.34 1.32 11.15
C LEU A 703 -1.96 0.89 12.47
N ASN A 704 -1.99 -0.42 12.70
CA ASN A 704 -2.47 -1.02 13.94
C ASN A 704 -1.36 -1.10 14.99
N THR A 705 -1.76 -1.03 16.26
CA THR A 705 -0.85 -1.18 17.41
C THR A 705 -0.98 -2.55 18.08
N VAL A 706 -2.13 -3.21 17.88
CA VAL A 706 -2.51 -4.56 18.32
C VAL A 706 -3.47 -5.15 17.28
N SER A 707 -3.77 -6.44 17.39
CA SER A 707 -4.84 -7.12 16.64
C SER A 707 -5.44 -8.21 17.53
N HIS A 708 -6.45 -8.93 17.05
CA HIS A 708 -6.98 -10.10 17.76
C HIS A 708 -5.93 -11.21 18.00
N ASP A 709 -4.82 -11.25 17.27
CA ASP A 709 -3.74 -12.24 17.45
C ASP A 709 -2.51 -11.70 18.22
N GLU A 710 -2.51 -10.40 18.55
CA GLU A 710 -1.37 -9.73 19.15
C GLU A 710 -1.67 -9.23 20.56
N ALA A 711 -0.78 -9.53 21.51
CA ALA A 711 -0.93 -9.11 22.90
C ALA A 711 -1.07 -7.58 23.02
N ASN A 712 -1.95 -7.14 23.90
CA ASN A 712 -2.08 -5.73 24.26
C ASN A 712 -0.87 -5.21 25.07
N TYR A 713 -0.83 -3.89 25.28
CA TYR A 713 0.20 -3.25 26.10
C TYR A 713 -0.09 -3.40 27.58
N VAL A 714 0.95 -3.48 28.41
CA VAL A 714 0.78 -3.49 29.88
C VAL A 714 0.18 -2.17 30.36
N ASP A 715 0.63 -1.06 29.77
CA ASP A 715 0.10 0.27 29.99
C ASP A 715 -0.78 0.70 28.80
N PRO A 716 -2.09 0.94 28.97
CA PRO A 716 -2.97 1.38 27.88
C PRO A 716 -2.53 2.66 27.17
N TRP A 717 -1.81 3.56 27.86
CA TRP A 717 -1.34 4.81 27.25
C TRP A 717 -0.22 4.61 26.23
N GLU A 718 0.49 3.48 26.28
CA GLU A 718 1.45 3.10 25.26
C GLU A 718 0.80 2.88 23.89
N ALA A 719 -0.43 2.36 23.87
CA ALA A 719 -1.22 2.24 22.65
C ALA A 719 -1.60 3.63 22.10
N VAL A 720 -2.06 4.54 22.97
CA VAL A 720 -2.42 5.93 22.60
C VAL A 720 -1.23 6.67 21.98
N ILE A 721 -0.05 6.55 22.57
CA ILE A 721 1.17 7.19 22.07
C ILE A 721 1.47 6.75 20.64
N ARG A 722 1.47 5.44 20.40
CA ARG A 722 1.72 4.86 19.07
C ARG A 722 0.62 5.24 18.09
N TYR A 723 -0.63 5.17 18.52
CA TYR A 723 -1.80 5.55 17.72
C TYR A 723 -1.74 7.04 17.31
N GLY A 724 -1.33 7.92 18.22
CA GLY A 724 -1.12 9.35 17.96
C GLY A 724 0.08 9.65 17.06
N VAL A 725 1.09 8.77 17.01
CA VAL A 725 2.16 8.87 16.01
C VAL A 725 1.62 8.47 14.64
N VAL A 726 1.04 7.28 14.52
CA VAL A 726 0.68 6.71 13.22
C VAL A 726 -0.53 7.39 12.58
N SER A 727 -1.45 7.96 13.37
CA SER A 727 -2.57 8.76 12.87
C SER A 727 -2.16 10.09 12.23
N SER A 728 -0.89 10.50 12.38
CA SER A 728 -0.34 11.70 11.76
C SER A 728 0.26 11.49 10.36
N VAL A 729 0.30 10.25 9.85
CA VAL A 729 0.88 9.92 8.54
C VAL A 729 -0.11 9.18 7.63
N ASP A 730 0.26 8.95 6.38
CA ASP A 730 -0.56 8.17 5.44
C ASP A 730 -0.59 6.69 5.82
N GLY A 731 -1.71 6.04 5.50
CA GLY A 731 -2.04 4.68 5.94
C GLY A 731 -3.42 4.66 6.60
N SER A 732 -3.77 3.53 7.19
CA SER A 732 -5.09 3.33 7.81
C SER A 732 -4.92 3.02 9.29
N PRO A 733 -5.02 4.00 10.21
CA PRO A 733 -4.99 3.73 11.64
C PRO A 733 -6.17 2.85 12.06
N MET A 734 -5.90 1.94 13.01
CA MET A 734 -6.89 1.02 13.54
C MET A 734 -6.86 1.03 15.07
N LEU A 735 -8.04 1.13 15.65
CA LEU A 735 -8.28 0.94 17.06
C LEU A 735 -8.87 -0.46 17.31
N PHE A 736 -8.35 -1.14 18.32
CA PHE A 736 -8.89 -2.43 18.75
C PHE A 736 -9.91 -2.24 19.87
N ALA A 737 -10.98 -3.04 19.86
CA ALA A 737 -12.09 -2.88 20.77
C ALA A 737 -11.67 -2.93 22.25
N GLY A 738 -11.83 -1.80 22.94
CA GLY A 738 -11.54 -1.63 24.36
C GLY A 738 -10.29 -0.81 24.65
N GLN A 739 -9.45 -0.47 23.67
CA GLN A 739 -8.29 0.41 23.89
C GLN A 739 -8.72 1.80 24.40
N GLU A 740 -9.86 2.30 23.92
CA GLU A 740 -10.50 3.55 24.36
C GLU A 740 -11.08 3.49 25.78
N LEU A 741 -11.16 2.28 26.36
CA LEU A 741 -11.65 2.02 27.71
C LEU A 741 -10.54 1.51 28.67
N GLY A 742 -9.28 1.46 28.23
CA GLY A 742 -8.16 1.03 29.07
C GLY A 742 -7.80 -0.45 29.01
N LEU A 743 -8.12 -1.13 27.90
CA LEU A 743 -7.64 -2.50 27.64
C LEU A 743 -6.12 -2.59 27.81
N SER A 744 -5.68 -3.59 28.56
CA SER A 744 -4.27 -3.92 28.76
C SER A 744 -4.00 -5.40 28.48
N GLU A 745 -2.73 -5.79 28.49
CA GLU A 745 -2.27 -7.16 28.19
C GLU A 745 -3.05 -8.25 28.95
N LYS A 746 -3.45 -7.98 30.20
CA LYS A 746 -4.08 -8.96 31.10
C LYS A 746 -5.35 -8.45 31.78
N TYR A 747 -5.96 -7.38 31.27
CA TYR A 747 -7.19 -6.84 31.84
C TYR A 747 -8.05 -6.20 30.77
N GLY A 748 -9.34 -6.55 30.77
CA GLY A 748 -10.39 -5.87 30.02
C GLY A 748 -11.52 -6.79 29.54
N TYR A 749 -11.22 -8.07 29.37
CA TYR A 749 -12.20 -9.10 29.02
C TYR A 749 -12.34 -10.11 30.17
N ASP A 750 -13.52 -10.72 30.30
CA ASP A 750 -13.77 -11.78 31.28
C ASP A 750 -12.86 -13.00 31.04
N LEU A 751 -12.55 -13.28 29.76
CA LEU A 751 -11.73 -14.40 29.33
C LEU A 751 -10.63 -13.93 28.36
N MET A 752 -9.41 -14.39 28.60
CA MET A 752 -8.29 -14.26 27.67
C MET A 752 -7.83 -15.67 27.27
N GLU A 753 -7.29 -15.85 26.07
CA GLU A 753 -6.58 -17.08 25.68
C GLU A 753 -5.08 -16.82 25.54
N ILE A 754 -4.26 -17.85 25.78
CA ILE A 754 -2.87 -17.88 25.34
C ILE A 754 -2.85 -18.42 23.92
N ASN A 755 -2.62 -17.54 22.96
CA ASN A 755 -2.45 -17.86 21.54
C ASN A 755 -1.01 -17.58 21.14
N PHE A 756 -0.27 -18.60 20.67
CA PHE A 756 1.16 -18.48 20.34
C PHE A 756 2.01 -17.82 21.46
N GLY A 757 1.71 -18.14 22.72
CA GLY A 757 2.39 -17.57 23.88
C GLY A 757 1.98 -16.13 24.24
N LYS A 758 0.92 -15.59 23.64
CA LYS A 758 0.43 -14.22 23.84
C LYS A 758 -0.95 -14.23 24.48
N HIS A 759 -1.18 -13.39 25.48
CA HIS A 759 -2.53 -13.15 26.03
C HIS A 759 -3.34 -12.27 25.06
N ILE A 760 -4.41 -12.83 24.51
CA ILE A 760 -5.36 -12.13 23.65
C ILE A 760 -6.79 -12.32 24.18
N PRO A 761 -7.75 -11.43 23.87
CA PRO A 761 -9.16 -11.68 24.18
C PRO A 761 -9.61 -13.01 23.57
N HIS A 762 -10.35 -13.79 24.35
CA HIS A 762 -10.79 -15.10 23.87
C HIS A 762 -11.98 -14.97 22.92
N PHE A 763 -11.84 -15.44 21.67
CA PHE A 763 -12.88 -15.35 20.63
C PHE A 763 -13.53 -16.70 20.28
N LYS A 764 -12.97 -17.83 20.74
CA LYS A 764 -13.51 -19.18 20.50
C LYS A 764 -14.66 -19.58 21.46
N THR A 765 -15.13 -18.65 22.29
CA THR A 765 -16.20 -18.86 23.28
C THR A 765 -16.93 -17.53 23.54
N PHE A 766 -18.05 -17.56 24.28
CA PHE A 766 -18.76 -16.34 24.66
C PHE A 766 -17.95 -15.55 25.68
N ASN A 767 -17.73 -14.27 25.40
CA ASN A 767 -16.87 -13.41 26.22
C ASN A 767 -17.48 -12.01 26.33
N SER A 768 -16.99 -11.22 27.28
CA SER A 768 -17.52 -9.88 27.53
C SER A 768 -16.43 -8.90 27.95
N MET A 769 -16.65 -7.65 27.58
CA MET A 769 -15.82 -6.49 27.95
C MET A 769 -16.37 -5.76 29.19
N MET A 770 -17.32 -6.35 29.93
CA MET A 770 -17.86 -5.73 31.14
C MET A 770 -16.79 -5.28 32.15
N PRO A 771 -15.64 -5.96 32.31
CA PRO A 771 -14.56 -5.42 33.12
C PRO A 771 -14.16 -3.98 32.71
N LEU A 772 -14.09 -3.68 31.42
CA LEU A 772 -13.80 -2.31 30.92
C LEU A 772 -14.97 -1.35 31.15
N TRP A 773 -16.20 -1.77 30.85
CA TRP A 773 -17.38 -0.92 31.02
C TRP A 773 -17.68 -0.54 32.48
N LEU A 774 -17.21 -1.36 33.43
CA LEU A 774 -17.35 -1.15 34.86
C LEU A 774 -16.07 -0.62 35.51
N ASP A 775 -15.06 -0.27 34.72
CA ASP A 775 -13.85 0.34 35.23
C ASP A 775 -14.19 1.68 35.88
N GLY A 776 -13.62 1.90 37.08
CA GLY A 776 -13.78 3.14 37.84
C GLY A 776 -12.51 4.00 37.84
N ASP A 777 -11.49 3.63 37.07
CA ASP A 777 -10.26 4.41 36.93
C ASP A 777 -10.51 5.68 36.10
N PHE A 778 -10.54 6.81 36.79
CA PHE A 778 -10.69 8.13 36.18
C PHE A 778 -9.65 8.42 35.08
N GLY A 779 -8.44 7.86 35.17
CA GLY A 779 -7.41 8.01 34.15
C GLY A 779 -7.79 7.32 32.84
N ASN A 780 -8.39 6.13 32.91
CA ASN A 780 -8.85 5.38 31.74
C ASN A 780 -10.05 6.07 31.06
N ASP A 781 -10.92 6.74 31.82
CA ASP A 781 -12.01 7.56 31.27
C ASP A 781 -11.53 8.65 30.29
N GLN A 782 -10.24 9.03 30.36
CA GLN A 782 -9.65 10.07 29.52
C GLN A 782 -9.11 9.53 28.19
N LEU A 783 -9.04 8.21 28.01
CA LEU A 783 -8.55 7.60 26.77
C LEU A 783 -9.49 7.89 25.60
N PHE A 784 -10.81 7.68 25.78
CA PHE A 784 -11.83 7.97 24.77
C PHE A 784 -11.72 9.38 24.17
N PRO A 785 -11.74 10.49 24.95
CA PRO A 785 -11.64 11.83 24.38
C PRO A 785 -10.27 12.13 23.73
N VAL A 786 -9.18 11.47 24.15
CA VAL A 786 -7.87 11.60 23.49
C VAL A 786 -7.87 10.91 22.13
N TYR A 787 -8.34 9.67 22.03
CA TYR A 787 -8.52 8.97 20.75
C TYR A 787 -9.46 9.74 19.82
N SER A 788 -10.60 10.22 20.35
CA SER A 788 -11.56 11.04 19.61
C SER A 788 -10.93 12.31 19.05
N GLY A 789 -10.08 13.01 19.83
CA GLY A 789 -9.31 14.16 19.37
C GLY A 789 -8.43 13.84 18.16
N ILE A 790 -7.62 12.77 18.26
CA ILE A 790 -6.72 12.32 17.19
C ILE A 790 -7.49 11.97 15.92
N ASN A 791 -8.56 11.17 16.05
CA ASN A 791 -9.37 10.72 14.92
C ASN A 791 -10.13 11.87 14.26
N ARG A 792 -10.73 12.77 15.06
CA ARG A 792 -11.39 13.98 14.57
C ARG A 792 -10.44 14.84 13.75
N ALA A 793 -9.22 15.05 14.24
CA ALA A 793 -8.21 15.81 13.52
C ALA A 793 -7.88 15.20 12.16
N ARG A 794 -7.67 13.89 12.10
CA ARG A 794 -7.40 13.16 10.85
C ARG A 794 -8.55 13.28 9.85
N ASN A 795 -9.79 13.12 10.31
CA ASN A 795 -10.99 13.24 9.47
C ASN A 795 -11.16 14.67 8.91
N GLN A 796 -10.81 15.69 9.70
CA GLN A 796 -10.98 17.10 9.33
C GLN A 796 -9.91 17.65 8.37
N SER A 797 -8.74 17.01 8.26
CA SER A 797 -7.64 17.54 7.45
C SER A 797 -7.18 16.57 6.36
N PRO A 798 -7.34 16.91 5.07
CA PRO A 798 -6.78 16.14 3.96
C PRO A 798 -5.26 16.00 4.03
N ALA A 799 -4.55 16.99 4.59
CA ALA A 799 -3.11 16.93 4.77
C ALA A 799 -2.65 15.73 5.62
N LEU A 800 -3.35 15.42 6.72
CA LEU A 800 -3.01 14.29 7.59
C LEU A 800 -3.18 12.93 6.88
N ARG A 801 -4.07 12.87 5.87
CA ARG A 801 -4.35 11.69 5.04
C ARG A 801 -3.49 11.63 3.76
N SER A 802 -2.83 12.73 3.39
CA SER A 802 -1.98 12.80 2.20
C SER A 802 -0.69 11.99 2.38
N SER A 803 -0.07 11.55 1.28
CA SER A 803 1.25 10.89 1.30
C SER A 803 2.40 11.85 1.57
N ASN A 804 2.16 13.16 1.46
CA ASN A 804 3.17 14.19 1.59
C ASN A 804 3.52 14.38 3.07
N ARG A 805 4.81 14.31 3.39
CA ARG A 805 5.31 14.47 4.75
C ARG A 805 6.71 15.07 4.78
N TYR A 806 7.04 15.74 5.88
CA TYR A 806 8.41 16.16 6.19
C TYR A 806 8.66 16.01 7.69
N PHE A 807 9.68 15.25 8.08
CA PHE A 807 10.02 15.07 9.49
C PHE A 807 10.78 16.28 10.05
N LEU A 808 10.26 16.87 11.13
CA LEU A 808 10.74 18.16 11.63
C LEU A 808 11.83 17.98 12.69
N ASN A 809 12.92 18.72 12.58
CA ASN A 809 13.96 18.77 13.63
C ASN A 809 13.85 20.06 14.43
N PRO A 810 14.26 20.08 15.72
CA PRO A 810 14.44 21.31 16.45
C PRO A 810 15.50 22.19 15.78
N ILE A 811 15.34 23.50 15.91
CA ILE A 811 16.29 24.48 15.32
C ILE A 811 17.71 24.27 15.86
N ASP A 812 17.84 23.94 17.14
CA ASP A 812 19.13 23.95 17.84
C ASP A 812 19.80 22.57 18.00
N LEU A 813 19.13 21.48 17.59
CA LEU A 813 19.57 20.10 17.93
C LEU A 813 20.30 19.37 16.81
N GLY A 814 20.30 19.88 15.57
CA GLY A 814 20.97 19.24 14.43
C GLY A 814 20.43 17.84 14.03
N GLY A 815 19.41 17.33 14.73
CA GLY A 815 18.81 16.01 14.56
C GLY A 815 17.41 15.94 15.19
N ALA A 816 16.85 14.74 15.33
CA ALA A 816 15.52 14.55 15.90
C ALA A 816 15.47 14.89 17.40
N TYR A 817 14.33 15.38 17.90
CA TYR A 817 14.05 15.42 19.33
C TYR A 817 13.46 14.07 19.74
N GLU A 818 14.20 13.28 20.51
CA GLU A 818 13.86 11.86 20.69
C GLU A 818 12.58 11.60 21.49
N ALA A 819 12.14 12.55 22.33
CA ALA A 819 10.93 12.41 23.16
C ALA A 819 9.65 13.02 22.53
N ILE A 820 9.75 13.68 21.37
CA ILE A 820 8.59 14.24 20.65
C ILE A 820 8.68 13.78 19.21
N PHE A 821 7.76 12.91 18.80
CA PHE A 821 7.59 12.62 17.39
C PHE A 821 7.01 13.85 16.68
N SER A 822 7.62 14.25 15.57
CA SER A 822 7.32 15.51 14.88
C SER A 822 7.32 15.34 13.36
N VAL A 823 6.20 15.69 12.73
CA VAL A 823 6.02 15.61 11.27
C VAL A 823 5.16 16.77 10.77
N ALA A 824 5.54 17.36 9.65
CA ALA A 824 4.70 18.27 8.88
C ALA A 824 3.99 17.48 7.78
N LYS A 825 2.69 17.74 7.64
CA LYS A 825 1.79 17.15 6.65
C LYS A 825 1.17 18.27 5.82
N TYR A 826 1.05 18.07 4.52
CA TYR A 826 0.59 19.13 3.61
C TYR A 826 -0.12 18.53 2.39
N GLU A 827 -1.08 19.24 1.82
CA GLU A 827 -1.76 18.77 0.60
C GLU A 827 -0.87 18.95 -0.63
N HIS A 828 -0.29 20.13 -0.80
CA HIS A 828 0.54 20.48 -1.93
C HIS A 828 1.87 21.10 -1.47
N PRO A 829 3.02 20.68 -2.03
CA PRO A 829 4.28 21.37 -1.82
C PRO A 829 4.15 22.85 -2.23
N ASN A 830 4.64 23.75 -1.38
CA ASN A 830 4.60 25.21 -1.58
C ASN A 830 3.18 25.81 -1.65
N GLY A 831 2.13 25.03 -1.40
CA GLY A 831 0.74 25.48 -1.42
C GLY A 831 0.44 26.52 -0.33
N SER A 832 -0.37 27.52 -0.66
CA SER A 832 -0.77 28.57 0.27
C SER A 832 -1.64 28.00 1.40
N PRO A 833 -1.32 28.26 2.69
CA PRO A 833 -2.19 27.91 3.82
C PRO A 833 -3.59 28.54 3.78
N ALA A 834 -3.87 29.45 2.85
CA ALA A 834 -5.20 29.99 2.62
C ALA A 834 -6.11 29.06 1.80
N THR A 835 -5.53 28.13 1.01
CA THR A 835 -6.25 27.26 0.06
C THR A 835 -5.85 25.79 0.13
N SER A 836 -4.82 25.45 0.92
CA SER A 836 -4.34 24.08 1.09
C SER A 836 -3.99 23.82 2.55
N ASP A 837 -4.37 22.67 3.10
CA ASP A 837 -4.05 22.33 4.47
C ASP A 837 -2.56 22.07 4.66
N VAL A 838 -2.05 22.62 5.78
CA VAL A 838 -0.76 22.29 6.37
C VAL A 838 -0.99 22.01 7.85
N VAL A 839 -0.54 20.85 8.32
CA VAL A 839 -0.64 20.44 9.72
C VAL A 839 0.74 20.05 10.24
N PHE A 840 1.15 20.66 11.34
CA PHE A 840 2.35 20.27 12.09
C PHE A 840 1.92 19.38 13.26
N ALA A 841 2.19 18.08 13.15
CA ALA A 841 1.78 17.08 14.10
C ALA A 841 2.91 16.72 15.07
N PHE A 842 2.59 16.75 16.37
CA PHE A 842 3.49 16.45 17.47
C PHE A 842 2.85 15.46 18.45
N MET A 843 3.59 14.44 18.84
CA MET A 843 3.16 13.47 19.86
C MET A 843 4.22 13.32 20.95
N ASN A 844 3.81 13.38 22.21
CA ASN A 844 4.67 13.15 23.35
C ASN A 844 4.92 11.65 23.50
N LEU A 845 6.18 11.23 23.39
CA LEU A 845 6.57 9.83 23.52
C LEU A 845 6.84 9.43 24.98
N ASP A 846 6.84 10.41 25.89
CA ASP A 846 6.98 10.22 27.33
C ASP A 846 5.75 10.75 28.06
N ARG A 847 4.81 9.85 28.33
CA ARG A 847 3.56 10.19 29.04
C ARG A 847 3.77 10.76 30.45
N ASN A 848 4.94 10.59 31.05
CA ASN A 848 5.17 10.93 32.46
C ASN A 848 5.83 12.30 32.65
N ASN A 849 6.44 12.88 31.61
CA ASN A 849 7.14 14.15 31.71
C ASN A 849 6.65 15.18 30.68
N THR A 850 6.72 16.46 31.05
CA THR A 850 6.56 17.56 30.10
C THR A 850 7.71 17.57 29.11
N GLN A 851 7.41 17.68 27.82
CA GLN A 851 8.40 17.81 26.75
C GLN A 851 8.16 19.11 25.98
N GLY A 852 9.20 19.75 25.48
CA GLY A 852 9.02 20.95 24.66
C GLY A 852 10.29 21.52 24.03
N THR A 853 10.14 22.10 22.84
CA THR A 853 11.22 22.74 22.07
C THR A 853 10.64 23.53 20.88
N ASN A 854 11.49 24.20 20.10
CA ASN A 854 11.11 24.91 18.87
C ASN A 854 11.52 24.11 17.62
N PHE A 855 10.56 23.80 16.75
CA PHE A 855 10.78 23.01 15.54
C PHE A 855 10.97 23.88 14.29
N ASN A 856 11.97 23.55 13.48
CA ASN A 856 12.28 24.28 12.25
C ASN A 856 11.24 24.01 11.17
N VAL A 857 10.62 25.08 10.65
CA VAL A 857 9.67 25.03 9.53
C VAL A 857 10.13 25.85 8.32
N ASN A 858 11.34 26.42 8.36
CA ASN A 858 11.95 27.10 7.23
C ASN A 858 12.64 26.08 6.31
N ILE A 859 11.81 25.30 5.62
CA ILE A 859 12.24 24.25 4.70
C ILE A 859 12.02 24.74 3.28
N ASP A 860 13.06 24.76 2.45
CA ASP A 860 12.95 25.12 1.04
C ASP A 860 12.60 23.88 0.19
N ALA A 861 11.63 24.06 -0.70
CA ALA A 861 11.38 23.16 -1.81
C ALA A 861 11.24 24.00 -3.08
N ASN A 862 12.19 23.83 -4.01
CA ASN A 862 12.23 24.53 -5.29
C ASN A 862 12.26 26.07 -5.20
N GLY A 863 12.99 26.62 -4.23
CA GLY A 863 13.18 28.07 -4.10
C GLY A 863 12.04 28.81 -3.39
N SER A 864 11.18 28.07 -2.68
CA SER A 864 10.09 28.61 -1.86
C SER A 864 9.87 27.73 -0.63
N ASN A 865 9.24 28.27 0.41
CA ASN A 865 8.93 27.49 1.61
C ASN A 865 8.01 26.31 1.26
N LEU A 866 8.37 25.11 1.70
CA LEU A 866 7.65 23.86 1.44
C LEU A 866 6.19 23.91 1.93
N PHE A 867 5.93 24.64 3.01
CA PHE A 867 4.62 24.74 3.65
C PHE A 867 3.87 26.02 3.26
N GLY A 868 4.35 26.74 2.23
CA GLY A 868 3.73 27.97 1.73
C GLY A 868 3.85 29.18 2.66
N ILE A 869 4.67 29.12 3.72
CA ILE A 869 4.83 30.23 4.67
C ILE A 869 5.62 31.37 4.00
N LYS A 870 4.94 32.51 3.82
CA LYS A 870 5.51 33.74 3.26
C LYS A 870 5.86 34.78 4.35
N PRO A 871 7.04 35.42 4.28
CA PRO A 871 7.49 36.40 5.28
C PRO A 871 6.50 37.53 5.60
N GLY A 872 5.84 38.10 4.58
CA GLY A 872 4.94 39.25 4.70
C GLY A 872 3.50 38.93 5.12
N ARG A 873 3.19 37.66 5.42
CA ARG A 873 1.85 37.22 5.85
C ARG A 873 1.81 36.99 7.37
N THR A 874 0.62 36.89 7.93
CA THR A 874 0.38 36.58 9.35
C THR A 874 -0.37 35.27 9.48
N TYR A 875 0.09 34.39 10.36
CA TYR A 875 -0.47 33.05 10.53
C TYR A 875 -0.87 32.78 11.97
N ASN A 876 -1.81 31.87 12.15
CA ASN A 876 -2.26 31.36 13.43
C ASN A 876 -2.45 29.83 13.35
N VAL A 877 -2.58 29.17 14.49
CA VAL A 877 -2.82 27.73 14.54
C VAL A 877 -3.95 27.37 15.48
N ARG A 878 -4.60 26.26 15.15
CA ARG A 878 -5.52 25.53 16.04
C ARG A 878 -5.01 24.10 16.22
N ASN A 879 -5.15 23.55 17.41
CA ASN A 879 -4.90 22.12 17.62
C ASN A 879 -6.15 21.33 17.26
N LEU A 880 -6.16 20.69 16.09
CA LEU A 880 -7.28 19.86 15.67
C LEU A 880 -7.47 18.63 16.56
N ALA A 881 -6.38 18.12 17.15
CA ALA A 881 -6.38 16.97 18.05
C ALA A 881 -6.57 17.34 19.52
N ALA A 882 -7.03 18.56 19.81
CA ALA A 882 -7.25 19.01 21.17
C ALA A 882 -8.20 18.05 21.92
N TYR A 883 -7.85 17.76 23.16
CA TYR A 883 -8.71 17.10 24.12
C TYR A 883 -9.95 17.97 24.38
N THR A 884 -11.12 17.41 24.09
CA THR A 884 -12.43 18.08 24.18
C THR A 884 -13.35 17.46 25.23
N GLY A 885 -12.84 16.53 26.06
CA GLY A 885 -13.65 15.81 27.05
C GLY A 885 -14.24 16.70 28.16
N ILE A 886 -13.64 17.88 28.40
CA ILE A 886 -14.13 18.87 29.38
C ILE A 886 -14.64 20.13 28.69
N ASP A 887 -13.85 20.71 27.78
CA ASP A 887 -14.24 21.87 26.98
C ASP A 887 -14.42 21.45 25.51
N PRO A 888 -15.66 21.36 25.02
CA PRO A 888 -15.93 20.88 23.66
C PRO A 888 -15.41 21.82 22.56
N ASN A 889 -15.06 23.08 22.88
CA ASN A 889 -14.63 24.06 21.89
C ASN A 889 -13.10 24.22 21.79
N ARG A 890 -12.32 23.41 22.53
CA ARG A 890 -10.87 23.62 22.64
C ARG A 890 -10.12 23.49 21.31
N ASP A 891 -10.66 22.74 20.35
CA ASP A 891 -10.12 22.64 18.98
C ASP A 891 -10.43 23.88 18.09
N GLN A 892 -11.31 24.78 18.55
CA GLN A 892 -11.63 26.04 17.88
C GLN A 892 -10.76 27.22 18.34
N TYR A 893 -9.96 27.04 19.40
CA TYR A 893 -9.18 28.13 19.99
C TYR A 893 -7.91 28.44 19.20
N TRP A 894 -7.67 29.74 19.02
CA TRP A 894 -6.43 30.26 18.46
C TRP A 894 -5.30 30.19 19.48
N LEU A 895 -4.22 29.49 19.15
CA LEU A 895 -3.09 29.31 20.08
C LEU A 895 -2.10 30.48 20.06
N TRP A 896 -2.08 31.31 19.01
CA TRP A 896 -1.16 32.45 18.88
C TRP A 896 -1.85 33.82 19.00
N GLY A 897 -3.03 33.89 19.62
CA GLY A 897 -3.76 35.16 19.80
C GLY A 897 -4.08 35.84 18.46
N ASN A 898 -3.42 36.96 18.16
CA ASN A 898 -3.55 37.68 16.89
C ASN A 898 -2.69 37.12 15.74
N GLY A 899 -1.90 36.07 16.00
CA GLY A 899 -1.02 35.42 15.03
C GLY A 899 0.42 35.94 15.07
N PHE A 900 1.31 35.20 14.39
CA PHE A 900 2.70 35.56 14.16
C PHE A 900 2.94 35.87 12.69
N SER A 901 3.84 36.82 12.40
CA SER A 901 4.30 37.05 11.03
C SER A 901 5.06 35.83 10.49
N GLY A 902 5.00 35.60 9.19
CA GLY A 902 5.76 34.54 8.53
C GLY A 902 7.26 34.69 8.76
N SER A 903 7.79 35.92 8.79
CA SER A 903 9.19 36.16 9.15
C SER A 903 9.56 35.61 10.53
N GLN A 904 8.69 35.78 11.53
CA GLN A 904 8.93 35.27 12.89
C GLN A 904 8.88 33.74 12.92
N ILE A 905 7.89 33.13 12.25
CA ILE A 905 7.76 31.67 12.19
C ILE A 905 8.96 31.04 11.49
N LEU A 906 9.43 31.62 10.38
CA LEU A 906 10.59 31.11 9.64
C LEU A 906 11.91 31.30 10.40
N SER A 907 12.04 32.33 11.25
CA SER A 907 13.26 32.54 12.04
C SER A 907 13.30 31.74 13.34
N SER A 908 12.16 31.62 14.01
CA SER A 908 12.06 31.08 15.38
C SER A 908 11.43 29.69 15.45
N GLY A 909 10.88 29.20 14.34
CA GLY A 909 10.19 27.92 14.28
C GLY A 909 8.83 27.94 14.95
N ILE A 910 8.31 26.74 15.19
CA ILE A 910 7.07 26.51 15.94
C ILE A 910 7.42 25.99 17.33
N GLY A 911 7.08 26.76 18.36
CA GLY A 911 7.23 26.35 19.75
C GLY A 911 6.15 25.35 20.15
N VAL A 912 6.59 24.22 20.70
CA VAL A 912 5.72 23.10 21.11
C VAL A 912 6.01 22.76 22.56
N GLY A 913 4.95 22.62 23.35
CA GLY A 913 5.00 22.11 24.72
C GLY A 913 3.89 21.10 24.92
N LEU A 914 4.26 19.88 25.32
CA LEU A 914 3.36 18.75 25.54
C LEU A 914 3.39 18.32 27.00
N ASN A 915 2.22 18.17 27.60
CA ASN A 915 2.07 17.85 29.01
C ASN A 915 2.20 16.33 29.26
N PRO A 916 2.50 15.91 30.50
CA PRO A 916 2.32 14.53 30.93
C PRO A 916 0.83 14.20 31.20
N VAL A 917 0.49 12.92 31.33
CA VAL A 917 -0.86 12.45 31.68
C VAL A 917 -1.27 12.98 33.06
N PRO A 918 -2.32 13.83 33.16
CA PRO A 918 -2.76 14.35 34.44
C PRO A 918 -3.49 13.30 35.29
N VAL A 919 -3.32 13.38 36.61
CA VAL A 919 -3.96 12.48 37.60
C VAL A 919 -5.19 13.10 38.29
N THR A 920 -5.62 14.29 37.88
CA THR A 920 -6.78 14.99 38.46
C THR A 920 -7.61 15.68 37.38
N THR A 921 -8.91 15.84 37.63
CA THR A 921 -9.82 16.57 36.74
C THR A 921 -9.34 17.99 36.44
N GLY A 922 -8.86 18.73 37.45
CA GLY A 922 -8.32 20.07 37.27
C GLY A 922 -7.06 20.11 36.40
N GLY A 923 -6.27 19.04 36.40
CA GLY A 923 -5.14 18.88 35.48
C GLY A 923 -5.60 18.76 34.02
N TRP A 924 -6.61 17.92 33.76
CA TRP A 924 -7.20 17.76 32.42
C TRP A 924 -7.87 19.04 31.90
N THR A 925 -8.43 19.89 32.77
CA THR A 925 -8.97 21.20 32.35
C THR A 925 -7.88 22.17 31.90
N ASN A 926 -6.74 22.23 32.60
CA ASN A 926 -5.74 23.28 32.41
C ASN A 926 -4.57 22.86 31.50
N ALA A 927 -4.18 21.59 31.55
CA ALA A 927 -3.00 21.06 30.89
C ALA A 927 -3.22 19.58 30.50
N PRO A 928 -4.17 19.27 29.60
CA PRO A 928 -4.44 17.90 29.20
C PRO A 928 -3.24 17.25 28.49
N PHE A 929 -3.15 15.92 28.59
CA PHE A 929 -2.28 15.11 27.73
C PHE A 929 -2.99 14.88 26.40
N GLU A 930 -2.36 15.29 25.31
CA GLU A 930 -2.94 15.26 23.98
C GLU A 930 -1.86 15.33 22.91
N ALA A 931 -2.18 14.86 21.71
CA ALA A 931 -1.41 15.20 20.53
C ALA A 931 -1.64 16.68 20.17
N GLN A 932 -0.64 17.32 19.57
CA GLN A 932 -0.79 18.63 18.96
C GLN A 932 -0.71 18.51 17.44
N TYR A 933 -1.87 18.47 16.78
CA TYR A 933 -1.98 18.53 15.33
C TYR A 933 -2.35 19.96 14.93
N LEU A 934 -1.31 20.78 14.78
CA LEU A 934 -1.42 22.22 14.61
C LEU A 934 -1.69 22.56 13.14
N LYS A 935 -2.96 22.80 12.79
CA LYS A 935 -3.31 23.29 11.45
C LYS A 935 -2.94 24.77 11.33
N LEU A 936 -2.17 25.09 10.29
CA LEU A 936 -1.75 26.45 9.97
C LEU A 936 -2.84 27.17 9.18
N TYR A 937 -3.22 28.35 9.65
CA TYR A 937 -4.18 29.23 8.97
C TYR A 937 -3.51 30.53 8.59
N ASP A 938 -3.71 30.97 7.35
CA ASP A 938 -3.42 32.34 6.96
C ASP A 938 -4.51 33.29 7.51
N VAL A 939 -4.13 34.09 8.50
CA VAL A 939 -5.00 35.05 9.17
C VAL A 939 -4.67 36.50 8.79
N THR A 940 -3.93 36.69 7.69
CA THR A 940 -3.54 38.02 7.22
C THR A 940 -4.78 38.88 6.97
N ALA A 941 -4.77 40.10 7.50
CA ALA A 941 -5.81 41.08 7.21
C ALA A 941 -5.86 41.35 5.70
N PRO A 942 -7.04 41.25 5.06
CA PRO A 942 -7.17 41.56 3.63
C PRO A 942 -6.82 43.02 3.32
N SER A 943 -6.73 43.36 2.04
CA SER A 943 -6.65 44.77 1.62
C SER A 943 -8.02 45.47 1.79
N ALA A 944 -8.00 46.81 1.84
CA ALA A 944 -9.22 47.60 1.91
C ALA A 944 -10.04 47.49 0.61
N PRO A 945 -11.38 47.50 0.66
CA PRO A 945 -12.20 47.60 -0.54
C PRO A 945 -11.81 48.83 -1.37
N GLY A 946 -11.45 48.61 -2.64
CA GLY A 946 -10.94 49.67 -3.52
C GLY A 946 -12.01 50.59 -4.13
N SER A 947 -13.29 50.25 -3.99
CA SER A 947 -14.42 50.99 -4.55
C SER A 947 -15.53 51.17 -3.52
N ALA A 948 -16.33 52.23 -3.68
CA ALA A 948 -17.49 52.46 -2.83
C ALA A 948 -18.59 51.43 -3.18
N PRO A 949 -19.34 50.93 -2.20
CA PRO A 949 -20.52 50.13 -2.49
C PRO A 949 -21.51 50.93 -3.34
N VAL A 950 -22.13 50.26 -4.30
CA VAL A 950 -23.09 50.82 -5.25
C VAL A 950 -24.45 50.19 -4.96
N ALA A 951 -25.48 51.01 -4.80
CA ALA A 951 -26.85 50.50 -4.72
C ALA A 951 -27.33 50.04 -6.09
N LEU A 952 -27.95 48.87 -6.12
CA LEU A 952 -28.57 48.29 -7.31
C LEU A 952 -29.98 48.86 -7.50
N ASN A 953 -30.44 48.89 -8.74
CA ASN A 953 -31.79 49.38 -9.11
C ASN A 953 -32.07 50.84 -8.68
N LEU A 954 -31.03 51.68 -8.68
CA LEU A 954 -31.15 53.13 -8.45
C LEU A 954 -31.87 53.82 -9.60
N VAL A 955 -32.83 54.69 -9.26
CA VAL A 955 -33.34 55.76 -10.14
C VAL A 955 -32.91 57.08 -9.53
N GLY A 956 -31.97 57.77 -10.15
CA GLY A 956 -31.34 58.96 -9.56
C GLY A 956 -30.60 58.62 -8.26
N ASN A 957 -31.12 59.09 -7.12
CA ASN A 957 -30.59 58.84 -5.78
C ASN A 957 -31.57 58.09 -4.86
N TYR A 958 -32.59 57.42 -5.43
CA TYR A 958 -33.59 56.68 -4.67
C TYR A 958 -33.86 55.29 -5.25
N VAL A 959 -34.48 54.44 -4.41
CA VAL A 959 -35.01 53.12 -4.77
C VAL A 959 -36.47 53.08 -4.32
N VAL A 960 -37.38 52.62 -5.19
CA VAL A 960 -38.80 52.47 -4.86
C VAL A 960 -39.03 51.05 -4.33
N SER A 961 -38.73 50.87 -3.06
CA SER A 961 -38.81 49.60 -2.32
C SER A 961 -38.62 49.89 -0.83
N ASN A 962 -39.01 48.94 0.02
CA ASN A 962 -38.70 48.96 1.46
C ASN A 962 -37.32 48.36 1.81
N ALA A 963 -36.49 48.08 0.80
CA ALA A 963 -35.11 47.65 0.94
C ALA A 963 -34.24 48.13 -0.22
N VAL A 964 -32.94 48.30 0.03
CA VAL A 964 -31.93 48.59 -0.99
C VAL A 964 -30.81 47.56 -0.93
N THR A 965 -30.42 47.00 -2.09
CA THR A 965 -29.26 46.12 -2.19
C THR A 965 -28.03 46.92 -2.57
N PHE A 966 -26.97 46.85 -1.79
CA PHE A 966 -25.66 47.36 -2.14
C PHE A 966 -24.73 46.22 -2.56
N ALA A 967 -23.92 46.46 -3.60
CA ALA A 967 -22.87 45.56 -4.05
C ALA A 967 -21.53 46.30 -4.20
N TRP A 968 -20.42 45.60 -4.04
CA TRP A 968 -19.08 46.17 -4.22
C TRP A 968 -18.16 45.18 -4.95
N ALA A 969 -17.03 45.68 -5.46
CA ALA A 969 -16.02 44.81 -6.04
C ALA A 969 -15.42 43.90 -4.96
N PRO A 970 -15.37 42.57 -5.15
CA PRO A 970 -14.72 41.67 -4.22
C PRO A 970 -13.23 42.02 -4.05
N VAL A 971 -12.74 41.94 -2.82
CA VAL A 971 -11.30 42.07 -2.53
C VAL A 971 -10.59 40.80 -2.95
N THR A 972 -9.58 40.94 -3.82
CA THR A 972 -8.73 39.84 -4.29
C THR A 972 -7.46 39.74 -3.44
N ASP A 973 -7.17 38.56 -2.91
CA ASP A 973 -5.93 38.26 -2.21
C ASP A 973 -4.95 37.48 -3.09
N ALA A 974 -3.65 37.80 -3.00
CA ALA A 974 -2.63 37.17 -3.82
C ALA A 974 -2.40 35.68 -3.51
N GLU A 975 -2.81 35.22 -2.31
CA GLU A 975 -2.64 33.84 -1.85
C GLU A 975 -3.91 32.99 -1.98
N GLY A 976 -4.96 33.54 -2.61
CA GLY A 976 -6.25 32.86 -2.82
C GLY A 976 -7.21 32.92 -1.63
N LEU A 977 -6.88 33.68 -0.57
CA LEU A 977 -7.81 33.90 0.54
C LEU A 977 -9.08 34.62 0.03
N ILE A 978 -10.26 34.09 0.34
CA ILE A 978 -11.55 34.70 -0.03
C ILE A 978 -12.10 35.50 1.18
N PRO A 979 -12.07 36.84 1.17
CA PRO A 979 -12.50 37.62 2.33
C PRO A 979 -14.02 37.64 2.52
N GLY A 980 -14.45 37.68 3.79
CA GLY A 980 -15.78 38.19 4.14
C GLY A 980 -15.75 39.70 4.39
N TYR A 981 -16.88 40.28 4.76
CA TYR A 981 -17.03 41.73 4.88
C TYR A 981 -17.83 42.13 6.10
N TRP A 982 -17.30 43.09 6.87
CA TRP A 982 -18.09 43.84 7.83
C TRP A 982 -18.65 45.08 7.14
N VAL A 983 -19.96 45.18 7.08
CA VAL A 983 -20.71 46.30 6.49
C VAL A 983 -21.23 47.17 7.62
N THR A 984 -20.77 48.41 7.68
CA THR A 984 -21.37 49.45 8.52
C THR A 984 -22.52 50.08 7.76
N ILE A 985 -23.72 50.01 8.31
CA ILE A 985 -24.96 50.53 7.71
C ILE A 985 -25.38 51.75 8.51
N ASP A 986 -25.58 52.88 7.82
CA ASP A 986 -26.16 54.10 8.38
C ASP A 986 -27.57 54.28 7.84
N ILE A 987 -28.57 54.30 8.74
CA ILE A 987 -29.96 54.63 8.42
C ILE A 987 -30.32 55.89 9.21
N ASN A 988 -30.47 57.03 8.52
CA ASN A 988 -30.82 58.32 9.12
C ASN A 988 -29.91 58.77 10.29
N GLY A 989 -28.61 58.43 10.26
CA GLY A 989 -27.64 58.72 11.32
C GLY A 989 -27.54 57.61 12.38
N SER A 990 -28.30 56.52 12.26
CA SER A 990 -28.23 55.36 13.14
C SER A 990 -27.32 54.29 12.54
N LEU A 991 -26.20 54.01 13.22
CA LEU A 991 -25.19 53.07 12.75
C LEU A 991 -25.43 51.66 13.29
N SER A 992 -25.33 50.68 12.40
CA SER A 992 -25.28 49.25 12.72
C SER A 992 -24.15 48.58 11.95
N THR A 993 -23.78 47.35 12.30
CA THR A 993 -22.73 46.60 11.58
C THR A 993 -23.14 45.14 11.42
N GLN A 994 -22.93 44.59 10.22
CA GLN A 994 -23.28 43.22 9.87
C GLN A 994 -22.12 42.53 9.15
N TYR A 995 -21.92 41.23 9.42
CA TYR A 995 -20.97 40.40 8.67
C TYR A 995 -21.68 39.70 7.52
N VAL A 996 -21.07 39.72 6.34
CA VAL A 996 -21.53 38.97 5.15
C VAL A 996 -20.35 38.27 4.50
N THR A 997 -20.60 37.12 3.86
CA THR A 997 -19.60 36.35 3.13
C THR A 997 -19.57 36.68 1.64
N THR A 998 -20.56 37.41 1.15
CA THR A 998 -20.70 37.86 -0.24
C THR A 998 -20.37 39.34 -0.37
N ALA A 999 -19.96 39.78 -1.56
CA ALA A 999 -19.70 41.19 -1.85
C ALA A 999 -20.99 42.01 -2.10
N SER A 1000 -22.04 41.72 -1.34
CA SER A 1000 -23.34 42.36 -1.42
C SER A 1000 -24.12 42.23 -0.12
N ILE A 1001 -25.03 43.16 0.12
CA ILE A 1001 -25.94 43.17 1.27
C ILE A 1001 -27.26 43.86 0.90
N GLU A 1002 -28.37 43.29 1.33
CA GLU A 1002 -29.68 43.94 1.28
C GLU A 1002 -29.98 44.59 2.62
N VAL A 1003 -30.37 45.87 2.58
CA VAL A 1003 -30.65 46.69 3.76
C VAL A 1003 -32.13 47.07 3.76
N PRO A 1004 -32.96 46.48 4.63
CA PRO A 1004 -34.33 46.92 4.82
C PRO A 1004 -34.39 48.23 5.62
N ALA A 1005 -35.20 49.18 5.18
CA ALA A 1005 -35.45 50.42 5.91
C ALA A 1005 -36.86 50.97 5.62
N ALA A 1006 -37.35 51.84 6.50
CA ALA A 1006 -38.66 52.48 6.32
C ALA A 1006 -38.66 53.46 5.16
N ASP A 1007 -39.85 53.74 4.62
CA ASP A 1007 -40.04 54.75 3.57
C ASP A 1007 -39.52 56.11 4.02
N GLY A 1008 -38.86 56.82 3.11
CA GLY A 1008 -38.19 58.10 3.36
C GLY A 1008 -36.81 58.00 4.03
N ALA A 1009 -36.35 56.80 4.41
CA ALA A 1009 -35.04 56.62 5.03
C ALA A 1009 -33.88 56.94 4.07
N LEU A 1010 -32.84 57.58 4.62
CA LEU A 1010 -31.56 57.78 3.97
C LEU A 1010 -30.59 56.69 4.43
N VAL A 1011 -30.11 55.89 3.49
CA VAL A 1011 -29.24 54.75 3.75
C VAL A 1011 -27.88 54.98 3.10
N THR A 1012 -26.80 54.76 3.85
CA THR A 1012 -25.46 54.56 3.29
C THR A 1012 -24.83 53.30 3.88
N VAL A 1013 -23.88 52.74 3.14
CA VAL A 1013 -23.08 51.62 3.62
C VAL A 1013 -21.59 51.90 3.42
N GLN A 1014 -20.78 51.45 4.36
CA GLN A 1014 -19.34 51.45 4.28
C GLN A 1014 -18.83 50.05 4.60
N VAL A 1015 -17.84 49.58 3.86
CA VAL A 1015 -17.38 48.19 3.96
C VAL A 1015 -15.91 48.14 4.34
N ARG A 1016 -15.55 47.17 5.19
CA ARG A 1016 -14.19 46.68 5.34
C ARG A 1016 -14.16 45.18 5.12
N ALA A 1017 -13.09 44.71 4.50
CA ALA A 1017 -12.87 43.28 4.29
C ALA A 1017 -12.32 42.65 5.58
N ALA A 1018 -12.64 41.38 5.79
CA ALA A 1018 -12.27 40.61 6.96
C ALA A 1018 -11.75 39.23 6.55
N ASN A 1019 -10.73 38.75 7.22
CA ASN A 1019 -10.23 37.39 7.01
C ASN A 1019 -11.35 36.39 7.36
N PRO A 1020 -11.62 35.39 6.50
CA PRO A 1020 -12.71 34.43 6.71
C PRO A 1020 -12.46 33.50 7.90
N ASN A 1021 -11.21 33.19 8.21
CA ASN A 1021 -10.85 32.29 9.30
C ASN A 1021 -10.87 33.02 10.65
N GLN A 1022 -10.38 34.28 10.68
CA GLN A 1022 -10.33 35.12 11.88
C GLN A 1022 -10.93 36.49 11.58
N THR A 1023 -12.25 36.62 11.71
CA THR A 1023 -13.02 37.82 11.29
C THR A 1023 -12.69 39.11 12.05
N SER A 1024 -11.89 39.04 13.12
CA SER A 1024 -11.32 40.19 13.81
C SER A 1024 -10.13 40.81 13.06
N GLN A 1025 -9.50 40.08 12.15
CA GLN A 1025 -8.43 40.57 11.26
C GLN A 1025 -9.07 41.25 10.06
N VAL A 1026 -9.18 42.57 10.14
CA VAL A 1026 -9.91 43.40 9.17
C VAL A 1026 -8.99 44.40 8.48
N SER A 1027 -9.36 44.75 7.26
CA SER A 1027 -8.73 45.86 6.55
C SER A 1027 -9.18 47.21 7.12
N SER A 1028 -8.56 48.29 6.66
CA SER A 1028 -9.10 49.63 6.86
C SER A 1028 -10.45 49.78 6.14
N LEU A 1029 -11.29 50.71 6.62
CA LEU A 1029 -12.55 51.03 5.97
C LEU A 1029 -12.31 51.50 4.53
N GLY A 1030 -13.10 50.95 3.60
CA GLY A 1030 -13.22 51.45 2.24
C GLY A 1030 -14.01 52.77 2.20
N PRO A 1031 -14.20 53.35 1.01
CA PRO A 1031 -15.05 54.52 0.84
C PRO A 1031 -16.53 54.21 1.13
N VAL A 1032 -17.27 55.20 1.64
CA VAL A 1032 -18.71 55.12 1.89
C VAL A 1032 -19.48 55.18 0.57
N SER A 1033 -20.63 54.50 0.49
CA SER A 1033 -21.55 54.59 -0.64
C SER A 1033 -22.12 56.01 -0.80
N SER A 1034 -22.72 56.29 -1.95
CA SER A 1034 -23.66 57.41 -2.06
C SER A 1034 -24.86 57.22 -1.13
N ILE A 1035 -25.48 58.32 -0.70
CA ILE A 1035 -26.74 58.31 0.05
C ILE A 1035 -27.86 57.84 -0.87
N VAL A 1036 -28.65 56.86 -0.41
CA VAL A 1036 -29.82 56.35 -1.12
C VAL A 1036 -31.06 56.61 -0.30
N ARG A 1037 -32.10 57.17 -0.92
CA ARG A 1037 -33.42 57.33 -0.30
C ARG A 1037 -34.34 56.16 -0.67
N LEU A 1038 -35.03 55.57 0.29
CA LEU A 1038 -36.11 54.62 0.00
C LEU A 1038 -37.43 55.37 -0.17
N LEU A 1039 -38.19 55.07 -1.22
CA LEU A 1039 -39.51 55.64 -1.48
C LEU A 1039 -40.59 54.57 -1.46
N HIS A 1040 -41.75 54.93 -0.95
CA HIS A 1040 -42.91 54.05 -1.03
C HIS A 1040 -43.46 54.02 -2.47
N PRO A 1041 -43.89 52.86 -3.01
CA PRO A 1041 -44.42 52.74 -4.37
C PRO A 1041 -45.55 53.71 -4.74
N GLY A 1042 -46.37 54.10 -3.76
CA GLY A 1042 -47.51 55.01 -3.93
C GLY A 1042 -47.25 56.47 -3.56
N GLU A 1043 -46.02 56.85 -3.20
CA GLU A 1043 -45.65 58.25 -2.99
C GLU A 1043 -45.40 58.94 -4.35
N ASP A 1044 -45.71 60.22 -4.46
CA ASP A 1044 -45.38 61.11 -5.59
C ASP A 1044 -44.29 62.06 -5.09
N PHE A 1045 -43.03 61.67 -5.28
CA PHE A 1045 -41.89 62.29 -4.61
C PHE A 1045 -41.51 63.65 -5.20
N ASP A 1046 -41.67 63.83 -6.51
CA ASP A 1046 -41.36 65.08 -7.19
C ASP A 1046 -42.59 66.01 -7.35
N ALA A 1047 -43.76 65.53 -6.91
CA ALA A 1047 -45.04 66.23 -6.92
C ALA A 1047 -45.56 66.56 -8.33
N ASP A 1048 -45.24 65.72 -9.31
CA ASP A 1048 -45.70 65.86 -10.70
C ASP A 1048 -47.07 65.23 -10.98
N GLY A 1049 -47.61 64.47 -10.01
CA GLY A 1049 -48.89 63.79 -10.06
C GLY A 1049 -48.81 62.30 -10.45
N ILE A 1050 -47.62 61.73 -10.62
CA ILE A 1050 -47.38 60.32 -10.95
C ILE A 1050 -46.81 59.61 -9.70
N PRO A 1051 -47.30 58.41 -9.34
CA PRO A 1051 -46.66 57.62 -8.27
C PRO A 1051 -45.26 57.16 -8.66
N SER A 1052 -44.32 57.14 -7.71
CA SER A 1052 -42.91 56.76 -7.94
C SER A 1052 -42.73 55.35 -8.51
N ALA A 1053 -43.68 54.43 -8.29
CA ALA A 1053 -43.66 53.12 -8.96
C ALA A 1053 -44.00 53.19 -10.46
N ASP A 1054 -44.84 54.13 -10.88
CA ASP A 1054 -45.24 54.31 -12.28
C ASP A 1054 -44.15 55.09 -13.06
N GLU A 1055 -43.41 55.98 -12.39
CA GLU A 1055 -42.21 56.65 -12.93
C GLU A 1055 -41.07 55.70 -13.30
N LEU A 1056 -40.98 54.54 -12.64
CA LEU A 1056 -39.95 53.52 -12.89
C LEU A 1056 -40.14 52.76 -14.21
N VAL A 1057 -41.33 52.82 -14.80
CA VAL A 1057 -41.72 52.10 -16.02
C VAL A 1057 -41.68 53.02 -17.26
N ALA A 1058 -41.60 54.34 -17.06
CA ALA A 1058 -41.47 55.37 -18.09
C ALA A 1058 -40.01 55.65 -18.45
#